data_AF-A0A087GFC6-F1
#
_entry.id   AF-A0A087GFC6-F1
#
_cell.length_a   1.000
_cell.length_b   1.000
_cell.length_c   1.000
_cell.angle_alpha   90.00
_cell.angle_beta   90.00
_cell.angle_gamma   90.00
#
_symmetry.space_group_name_H-M   'P 1'
#
loop_
_entity.id
_entity.type
_entity.pdbx_description
1 polymer ?
#
loop_
_entity_poly.entity_id
_entity_poly.type
_entity_poly.pdbx_seq_one_letter_code
_entity_poly.pdbx_strand_id
1 'polypeptide(L)'
;MDGQYGGYSCVCCLDYVVHSRCATNEEVWDGKELEEVSEKEDDHMLNLHFSHQHGLRLENEDIRDIVCSGCALPIASETFYRCDGLCNFYLHERCANLPQKKNTFLHVHPLTLCTDERSSISRCVACKLHFNGFRYRCLECKDVTIEFDIRCCSVSDPYWISDHDHDHPLYVTVPTNEIGKANKICSSCGLEELKLVLSCSDCSLRLCMRCATLPTNAVYKYDKHLLRVNSGHEAVTSLYLCDICEKKIEEKGSFYACFQCGPVLHTNCALGSFRHMRPGLSFTSHDGGRKYQVVLNDRILQVRCSQCHVACHEPLFLTTGTTKMTEAIPKAVKDMWDKWNIRGLVIFSLLFQAILVLFSPNRKRTPMRLFRLLIWSSYILANWAADYAVGQISDSAGDNPEPNESPKTNELLAFWAMFLLLHLGGPDTITALALEDNELWLRSLFGLVCQFIVTLYVFLLSIPNSLLVPTSLMLVAGVIKYVERIGAMHGASLKRFKDSMLGDPEPGNDYTRFMEEYKIRKILKEPSQLVRIQKPKKEQGVVKVAVRPKRCLTPLQVVQHAYKYFNIYKGLVVDFIYTSQQWTESKQFFHSLLSEDALRILEVELSFIYGTLFTKVDILHTWIGATFRCIALGCLFTSLYIFKTSRKDGYDRFDVGLTYALIFGGIALDLISILIFSVSDWTFARMSKPKEELDKKHTRLFLKFWFGIPMINYLLEFFGIPDQVNEMVYTSRERLTEEVWDIIYEEVKRRSAFVVGMEGASHIYSARGEWILRDMKVEITNEKLLAHVTEVDYDQSLLVWHIATELLHQTEEDTAERHVRYKEFSKTLSEYMMYLLIVQPSLMSTVAGIDKIKFREAIAEAKRLQKAVKQSQVSHVTHRYLYQRKYVEDSRDAKMACQKILDSYKEVEQRNKNAKGYKSKSILFQANMLAKELQRIQNREDGVGMWEVVSKVWVEMLCYAATHCDSKQHAAQLNRGGELINFVWLLMAHFGLGEQFRTTKEDSRARLILDKTTTSCLV
;
A
#
# COMPACT_ATOMS: atom_id res chain seq x y z
N MET A 1 -74.25 -11.19 -29.04
CA MET A 1 -74.40 -12.49 -29.71
C MET A 1 -75.41 -12.32 -30.84
N ASP A 2 -75.06 -12.72 -32.07
CA ASP A 2 -76.03 -12.79 -33.17
C ASP A 2 -77.08 -13.87 -32.84
N GLY A 3 -78.35 -13.50 -32.84
CA GLY A 3 -79.48 -14.28 -32.28
C GLY A 3 -79.87 -15.56 -33.03
N GLN A 4 -78.91 -16.29 -33.60
CA GLN A 4 -79.16 -17.54 -34.35
C GLN A 4 -78.71 -18.82 -33.65
N TYR A 5 -77.98 -18.76 -32.53
CA TYR A 5 -77.57 -19.96 -31.77
C TYR A 5 -77.72 -19.77 -30.25
N GLY A 6 -78.22 -20.80 -29.56
CA GLY A 6 -78.31 -20.82 -28.10
C GLY A 6 -76.93 -20.93 -27.43
N GLY A 7 -76.80 -20.37 -26.22
CA GLY A 7 -75.59 -20.42 -25.39
C GLY A 7 -75.87 -20.99 -24.00
N TYR A 8 -74.85 -21.56 -23.38
CA TYR A 8 -74.90 -21.98 -21.98
C TYR A 8 -74.38 -20.83 -21.10
N SER A 9 -75.14 -20.46 -20.06
CA SER A 9 -74.74 -19.47 -19.07
C SER A 9 -74.52 -20.13 -17.70
N CYS A 10 -73.45 -19.75 -17.02
CA CYS A 10 -73.19 -20.24 -15.66
C CYS A 10 -74.08 -19.49 -14.66
N VAL A 11 -74.75 -20.23 -13.76
CA VAL A 11 -75.62 -19.62 -12.73
C VAL A 11 -74.82 -18.89 -11.64
N CYS A 12 -73.57 -19.28 -11.39
CA CYS A 12 -72.70 -18.67 -10.37
C CYS A 12 -71.89 -17.46 -10.87
N CYS A 13 -71.64 -17.37 -12.18
CA CYS A 13 -70.79 -16.34 -12.79
C CYS A 13 -71.64 -15.49 -13.75
N LEU A 14 -72.04 -14.29 -13.31
CA LEU A 14 -73.02 -13.43 -13.99
C LEU A 14 -72.67 -13.06 -15.46
N ASP A 15 -71.40 -13.12 -15.86
CA ASP A 15 -70.93 -12.69 -17.18
C ASP A 15 -70.35 -13.82 -18.06
N TYR A 16 -70.45 -15.09 -17.65
CA TYR A 16 -69.91 -16.21 -18.42
C TYR A 16 -70.99 -16.87 -19.29
N VAL A 17 -70.93 -16.62 -20.61
CA VAL A 17 -71.80 -17.23 -21.61
C VAL A 17 -70.96 -17.82 -22.73
N VAL A 18 -71.11 -19.12 -23.01
CA VAL A 18 -70.38 -19.82 -24.08
C VAL A 18 -71.34 -20.29 -25.16
N HIS A 19 -70.95 -20.19 -26.44
CA HIS A 19 -71.75 -20.69 -27.54
C HIS A 19 -71.92 -22.21 -27.45
N SER A 20 -73.12 -22.72 -27.73
CA SER A 20 -73.43 -24.17 -27.69
C SER A 20 -72.42 -25.03 -28.47
N ARG A 21 -71.98 -24.59 -29.66
CA ARG A 21 -70.93 -25.29 -30.44
C ARG A 21 -69.55 -25.30 -29.80
N CYS A 22 -69.19 -24.27 -29.05
CA CYS A 22 -67.92 -24.20 -28.32
C CYS A 22 -67.98 -25.05 -27.04
N ALA A 23 -69.16 -25.12 -26.41
CA ALA A 23 -69.41 -25.95 -25.24
C ALA A 23 -69.37 -27.46 -25.56
N THR A 24 -69.85 -27.87 -26.74
CA THR A 24 -69.97 -29.28 -27.14
C THR A 24 -68.85 -29.75 -28.07
N ASN A 25 -67.73 -29.04 -28.13
CA ASN A 25 -66.56 -29.48 -28.90
C ASN A 25 -65.93 -30.70 -28.21
N GLU A 26 -65.68 -31.78 -28.95
CA GLU A 26 -65.09 -33.04 -28.43
C GLU A 26 -63.72 -32.85 -27.77
N GLU A 27 -63.02 -31.75 -28.04
CA GLU A 27 -61.76 -31.40 -27.38
C GLU A 27 -61.93 -30.71 -26.01
N VAL A 28 -63.14 -30.27 -25.65
CA VAL A 28 -63.45 -29.49 -24.44
C VAL A 28 -64.47 -30.19 -23.54
N TRP A 29 -65.41 -30.94 -24.12
CA TRP A 29 -66.45 -31.66 -23.39
C TRP A 29 -66.26 -33.18 -23.47
N ASP A 30 -66.35 -33.84 -22.33
CA ASP A 30 -66.13 -35.28 -22.14
C ASP A 30 -67.37 -36.15 -22.44
N GLY A 31 -68.48 -35.52 -22.85
CA GLY A 31 -69.71 -36.21 -23.26
C GLY A 31 -70.58 -36.73 -22.12
N LYS A 32 -70.32 -36.33 -20.86
CA LYS A 32 -71.13 -36.72 -19.70
C LYS A 32 -71.87 -35.51 -19.09
N GLU A 33 -73.16 -35.69 -18.81
CA GLU A 33 -73.93 -34.77 -17.96
C GLU A 33 -73.82 -35.22 -16.50
N LEU A 34 -73.48 -34.30 -15.59
CA LEU A 34 -73.39 -34.57 -14.15
C LEU A 34 -74.60 -33.92 -13.45
N GLU A 35 -75.40 -34.73 -12.74
CA GLU A 35 -76.37 -34.21 -11.77
C GLU A 35 -75.64 -33.59 -10.57
N GLU A 36 -76.17 -32.47 -10.07
CA GLU A 36 -75.58 -31.57 -9.06
C GLU A 36 -74.80 -32.30 -7.94
N VAL A 37 -73.47 -32.32 -8.05
CA VAL A 37 -72.57 -32.65 -6.94
C VAL A 37 -72.02 -31.35 -6.39
N SER A 38 -72.42 -31.01 -5.16
CA SER A 38 -71.80 -29.92 -4.40
C SER A 38 -70.34 -30.25 -4.09
N GLU A 39 -69.43 -29.34 -4.41
CA GLU A 39 -68.03 -29.42 -3.97
C GLU A 39 -68.00 -29.24 -2.45
N LYS A 40 -67.66 -30.31 -1.72
CA LYS A 40 -67.42 -30.21 -0.28
C LYS A 40 -66.08 -29.55 -0.03
N GLU A 41 -66.09 -28.45 0.72
CA GLU A 41 -64.92 -27.92 1.40
C GLU A 41 -64.56 -28.85 2.57
N ASP A 42 -63.42 -29.52 2.46
CA ASP A 42 -62.84 -30.25 3.60
C ASP A 42 -61.85 -29.33 4.32
N ASP A 43 -62.32 -28.83 5.45
CA ASP A 43 -61.58 -28.05 6.44
C ASP A 43 -60.97 -29.00 7.47
N HIS A 44 -59.66 -29.25 7.45
CA HIS A 44 -58.94 -29.95 8.54
C HIS A 44 -57.58 -29.30 8.85
N MET A 45 -57.49 -28.81 10.08
CA MET A 45 -56.28 -28.38 10.80
C MET A 45 -55.17 -29.44 10.81
N LEU A 46 -53.99 -29.05 10.31
CA LEU A 46 -52.68 -29.45 10.84
C LEU A 46 -51.69 -28.31 10.51
N ASN A 47 -50.84 -27.92 11.45
CA ASN A 47 -49.86 -26.81 11.33
C ASN A 47 -48.69 -27.10 10.36
N LEU A 48 -48.93 -27.89 9.30
CA LEU A 48 -47.95 -28.39 8.34
C LEU A 48 -48.48 -28.11 6.93
N HIS A 49 -47.71 -27.40 6.11
CA HIS A 49 -48.08 -27.16 4.72
C HIS A 49 -48.02 -28.47 3.92
N PHE A 50 -49.00 -28.76 3.07
CA PHE A 50 -49.10 -30.02 2.31
C PHE A 50 -47.88 -30.35 1.44
N SER A 51 -47.02 -29.36 1.16
CA SER A 51 -45.82 -29.50 0.34
C SER A 51 -44.51 -29.70 1.12
N HIS A 52 -44.50 -29.53 2.45
CA HIS A 52 -43.28 -29.62 3.25
C HIS A 52 -43.54 -30.07 4.70
N GLN A 53 -42.64 -30.88 5.25
CA GLN A 53 -42.80 -31.54 6.55
C GLN A 53 -42.60 -30.63 7.78
N HIS A 54 -42.32 -29.35 7.57
CA HIS A 54 -42.15 -28.36 8.63
C HIS A 54 -43.15 -27.21 8.46
N GLY A 55 -43.46 -26.52 9.55
CA GLY A 55 -44.25 -25.29 9.52
C GLY A 55 -43.59 -24.22 8.63
N LEU A 56 -44.42 -23.51 7.88
CA LEU A 56 -44.00 -22.37 7.07
C LEU A 56 -44.42 -21.07 7.76
N ARG A 57 -43.49 -20.15 7.91
CA ARG A 57 -43.73 -18.80 8.45
C ARG A 57 -43.66 -17.76 7.33
N LEU A 58 -44.57 -16.80 7.36
CA LEU A 58 -44.54 -15.65 6.47
C LEU A 58 -43.47 -14.66 6.94
N GLU A 59 -42.61 -14.25 6.02
CA GLU A 59 -41.49 -13.36 6.27
C GLU A 59 -41.55 -12.19 5.28
N ASN A 60 -41.04 -11.04 5.73
CA ASN A 60 -40.95 -9.81 4.93
C ASN A 60 -39.54 -9.25 5.09
N GLU A 61 -38.61 -9.79 4.29
CA GLU A 61 -37.21 -9.36 4.23
C GLU A 61 -36.70 -9.36 2.79
N ASP A 62 -35.96 -8.31 2.42
CA ASP A 62 -35.30 -8.18 1.10
C ASP A 62 -34.07 -9.09 1.00
N ILE A 63 -34.29 -10.39 0.79
CA ILE A 63 -33.19 -11.35 0.59
C ILE A 63 -33.06 -11.68 -0.90
N ARG A 64 -31.95 -11.22 -1.48
CA ARG A 64 -31.56 -11.57 -2.85
C ARG A 64 -30.96 -12.98 -2.87
N ASP A 65 -31.18 -13.70 -3.98
CA ASP A 65 -30.70 -15.06 -4.28
C ASP A 65 -31.53 -16.26 -3.76
N ILE A 66 -32.70 -16.01 -3.16
CA ILE A 66 -33.63 -17.10 -2.81
C ILE A 66 -34.52 -17.47 -4.01
N VAL A 67 -34.66 -18.77 -4.26
CA VAL A 67 -35.53 -19.33 -5.32
C VAL A 67 -36.69 -20.10 -4.71
N CYS A 68 -37.91 -19.83 -5.19
CA CYS A 68 -39.12 -20.53 -4.77
C CYS A 68 -39.08 -22.02 -5.16
N SER A 69 -39.37 -22.89 -4.19
CA SER A 69 -39.38 -24.35 -4.35
C SER A 69 -40.50 -24.83 -5.28
N GLY A 70 -41.59 -24.06 -5.39
CA GLY A 70 -42.73 -24.36 -6.25
C GLY A 70 -42.49 -24.00 -7.71
N CYS A 71 -42.24 -22.73 -8.02
CA CYS A 71 -42.16 -22.23 -9.40
C CYS A 71 -40.73 -22.09 -9.95
N ALA A 72 -39.70 -22.34 -9.13
CA ALA A 72 -38.29 -22.17 -9.46
C ALA A 72 -37.87 -20.75 -9.92
N LEU A 73 -38.70 -19.73 -9.65
CA LEU A 73 -38.35 -18.33 -9.90
C LEU A 73 -37.75 -17.68 -8.65
N PRO A 74 -36.90 -16.64 -8.82
CA PRO A 74 -36.42 -15.84 -7.71
C PRO A 74 -37.57 -15.24 -6.90
N ILE A 75 -37.41 -15.17 -5.59
CA ILE A 75 -38.32 -14.45 -4.71
C ILE A 75 -37.89 -12.99 -4.70
N ALA A 76 -38.71 -12.13 -5.30
CA ALA A 76 -38.53 -10.68 -5.37
C ALA A 76 -39.76 -9.93 -4.81
N SER A 77 -40.62 -10.64 -4.08
CA SER A 77 -41.84 -10.14 -3.45
C SER A 77 -41.53 -9.69 -2.03
N GLU A 78 -42.24 -8.67 -1.54
CA GLU A 78 -42.14 -8.18 -0.16
C GLU A 78 -42.56 -9.25 0.86
N THR A 79 -43.40 -10.23 0.49
CA THR A 79 -43.83 -11.33 1.37
C THR A 79 -43.58 -12.71 0.75
N PHE A 80 -43.01 -13.64 1.54
CA PHE A 80 -42.82 -15.04 1.15
C PHE A 80 -42.86 -15.99 2.36
N TYR A 81 -43.09 -17.29 2.11
CA TYR A 81 -43.08 -18.32 3.13
C TYR A 81 -41.69 -18.97 3.24
N ARG A 82 -41.13 -19.01 4.46
CA ARG A 82 -39.89 -19.73 4.83
C ARG A 82 -40.23 -20.89 5.75
N CYS A 83 -39.51 -22.00 5.61
CA CYS A 83 -39.55 -23.11 6.56
C CYS A 83 -38.88 -22.75 7.89
N ASP A 84 -39.55 -23.01 9.03
CA ASP A 84 -39.00 -22.78 10.38
C ASP A 84 -37.92 -23.81 10.80
N GLY A 85 -37.76 -24.89 10.03
CA GLY A 85 -36.68 -25.87 10.22
C GLY A 85 -35.34 -25.42 9.62
N LEU A 86 -34.27 -26.18 9.85
CA LEU A 86 -32.94 -25.98 9.21
C LEU A 86 -32.95 -26.33 7.70
N CYS A 87 -34.07 -26.12 7.00
CA CYS A 87 -34.28 -26.48 5.59
C CYS A 87 -34.25 -25.25 4.68
N ASN A 88 -33.59 -25.38 3.53
CA ASN A 88 -33.62 -24.37 2.47
C ASN A 88 -34.91 -24.47 1.62
N PHE A 89 -36.07 -24.34 2.25
CA PHE A 89 -37.38 -24.43 1.60
C PHE A 89 -38.14 -23.10 1.69
N TYR A 90 -38.41 -22.50 0.53
CA TYR A 90 -39.06 -21.21 0.39
C TYR A 90 -40.18 -21.28 -0.65
N LEU A 91 -41.28 -20.55 -0.46
CA LEU A 91 -42.39 -20.47 -1.40
C LEU A 91 -42.88 -19.02 -1.56
N HIS A 92 -43.22 -18.62 -2.79
CA HIS A 92 -44.06 -17.44 -2.99
C HIS A 92 -45.41 -17.67 -2.32
N GLU A 93 -46.03 -16.60 -1.82
CA GLU A 93 -47.39 -16.64 -1.26
C GLU A 93 -48.40 -17.29 -2.23
N ARG A 94 -48.34 -16.91 -3.51
CA ARG A 94 -49.14 -17.53 -4.58
C ARG A 94 -48.85 -19.02 -4.81
N CYS A 95 -47.61 -19.47 -4.58
CA CYS A 95 -47.24 -20.87 -4.72
C CYS A 95 -47.65 -21.71 -3.50
N ALA A 96 -47.75 -21.10 -2.32
CA ALA A 96 -48.24 -21.76 -1.11
C ALA A 96 -49.76 -22.00 -1.17
N ASN A 97 -50.50 -21.11 -1.84
CA ASN A 97 -51.96 -21.13 -1.95
C ASN A 97 -52.49 -21.74 -3.26
N LEU A 98 -51.72 -22.62 -3.92
CA LEU A 98 -52.15 -23.28 -5.15
C LEU A 98 -53.29 -24.29 -4.87
N PRO A 99 -54.32 -24.35 -5.74
CA PRO A 99 -55.42 -25.31 -5.55
C PRO A 99 -54.94 -26.74 -5.78
N GLN A 100 -55.39 -27.67 -4.92
CA GLN A 100 -54.98 -29.09 -5.00
C GLN A 100 -55.53 -29.79 -6.25
N LYS A 101 -56.71 -29.40 -6.73
CA LYS A 101 -57.28 -29.81 -8.01
C LYS A 101 -57.53 -28.57 -8.87
N LYS A 102 -57.21 -28.64 -10.15
CA LYS A 102 -57.35 -27.51 -11.08
C LYS A 102 -57.90 -27.96 -12.42
N ASN A 103 -59.00 -27.35 -12.84
CA ASN A 103 -59.53 -27.47 -14.19
C ASN A 103 -58.85 -26.42 -15.08
N THR A 104 -58.37 -26.81 -16.25
CA THR A 104 -57.62 -25.91 -17.15
C THR A 104 -57.99 -26.19 -18.60
N PHE A 105 -57.94 -25.18 -19.47
CA PHE A 105 -58.11 -25.37 -20.92
C PHE A 105 -57.00 -26.22 -21.56
N LEU A 106 -55.90 -26.49 -20.84
CA LEU A 106 -54.77 -27.27 -21.34
C LEU A 106 -55.06 -28.77 -21.38
N HIS A 107 -56.05 -29.24 -20.63
CA HIS A 107 -56.43 -30.65 -20.56
C HIS A 107 -57.85 -30.83 -20.01
N VAL A 108 -58.62 -31.75 -20.61
CA VAL A 108 -60.05 -31.98 -20.31
C VAL A 108 -60.30 -32.48 -18.89
N HIS A 109 -59.44 -33.36 -18.35
CA HIS A 109 -59.63 -33.90 -16.99
C HIS A 109 -59.06 -32.97 -15.90
N PRO A 110 -59.65 -32.96 -14.69
CA PRO A 110 -59.12 -32.23 -13.54
C PRO A 110 -57.67 -32.63 -13.20
N LEU A 111 -56.79 -31.64 -13.09
CA LEU A 111 -55.38 -31.87 -12.79
C LEU A 111 -55.13 -31.84 -11.28
N THR A 112 -54.39 -32.80 -10.76
CA THR A 112 -54.01 -32.88 -9.34
C THR A 112 -52.62 -32.30 -9.12
N LEU A 113 -52.45 -31.46 -8.10
CA LEU A 113 -51.16 -30.88 -7.70
C LEU A 113 -50.30 -31.95 -7.03
N CYS A 114 -49.09 -32.15 -7.55
CA CYS A 114 -48.10 -33.06 -7.00
C CYS A 114 -46.84 -32.29 -6.57
N THR A 115 -46.41 -32.53 -5.33
CA THR A 115 -45.28 -31.86 -4.67
C THR A 115 -44.09 -32.80 -4.40
N ASP A 116 -44.19 -34.08 -4.75
CA ASP A 116 -43.19 -35.11 -4.42
C ASP A 116 -41.77 -34.76 -4.90
N GLU A 117 -40.82 -34.70 -3.96
CA GLU A 117 -39.39 -34.46 -4.20
C GLU A 117 -38.63 -35.66 -4.80
N ARG A 118 -39.33 -36.68 -5.32
CA ARG A 118 -38.71 -37.87 -5.93
C ARG A 118 -38.11 -37.54 -7.31
N SER A 119 -36.95 -36.90 -7.29
CA SER A 119 -35.82 -37.03 -8.23
C SER A 119 -36.15 -37.28 -9.71
N SER A 120 -37.15 -36.59 -10.28
CA SER A 120 -37.49 -36.71 -11.70
C SER A 120 -37.70 -35.33 -12.32
N ILE A 121 -36.85 -35.02 -13.28
CA ILE A 121 -37.03 -33.91 -14.22
C ILE A 121 -38.25 -34.23 -15.08
N SER A 122 -39.20 -33.29 -15.18
CA SER A 122 -40.39 -33.47 -16.00
C SER A 122 -40.41 -32.50 -17.15
N ARG A 123 -41.05 -32.90 -18.25
CA ARG A 123 -41.21 -32.07 -19.44
C ARG A 123 -42.66 -31.61 -19.53
N CYS A 124 -42.89 -30.31 -19.42
CA CYS A 124 -44.23 -29.74 -19.47
C CYS A 124 -44.86 -29.96 -20.85
N VAL A 125 -46.09 -30.48 -20.90
CA VAL A 125 -46.77 -30.74 -22.19
C VAL A 125 -47.08 -29.45 -22.95
N ALA A 126 -47.38 -28.35 -22.25
CA ALA A 126 -47.73 -27.06 -22.85
C ALA A 126 -46.52 -26.30 -23.41
N CYS A 127 -45.47 -26.07 -22.61
CA CYS A 127 -44.31 -25.27 -23.04
C CYS A 127 -43.11 -26.11 -23.52
N LYS A 128 -43.15 -27.44 -23.34
CA LYS A 128 -42.06 -28.39 -23.68
C LYS A 128 -40.72 -28.12 -22.98
N LEU A 129 -40.66 -27.21 -22.01
CA LEU A 129 -39.49 -26.99 -21.16
C LEU A 129 -39.44 -28.03 -20.05
N HIS A 130 -38.23 -28.32 -19.58
CA HIS A 130 -38.00 -29.21 -18.46
C HIS A 130 -38.04 -28.43 -17.14
N PHE A 131 -38.69 -29.00 -16.13
CA PHE A 131 -38.89 -28.38 -14.83
C PHE A 131 -38.81 -29.44 -13.71
N ASN A 132 -38.51 -28.97 -12.50
CA ASN A 132 -38.32 -29.83 -11.31
C ASN A 132 -38.98 -29.26 -10.04
N GLY A 133 -39.87 -28.27 -10.20
CA GLY A 133 -40.73 -27.74 -9.13
C GLY A 133 -42.07 -28.47 -9.04
N PHE A 134 -43.06 -27.82 -8.42
CA PHE A 134 -44.42 -28.34 -8.31
C PHE A 134 -45.03 -28.56 -9.70
N ARG A 135 -45.87 -29.58 -9.82
CA ARG A 135 -46.48 -29.98 -11.10
C ARG A 135 -47.94 -30.33 -10.96
N TYR A 136 -48.71 -30.10 -12.00
CA TYR A 136 -50.07 -30.61 -12.15
C TYR A 136 -50.05 -31.86 -13.02
N ARG A 137 -50.63 -32.95 -12.52
CA ARG A 137 -50.71 -34.25 -13.20
C ARG A 137 -52.16 -34.67 -13.39
N CYS A 138 -52.48 -35.18 -14.57
CA CYS A 138 -53.74 -35.88 -14.80
C CYS A 138 -53.65 -37.33 -14.27
N LEU A 139 -54.59 -37.74 -13.43
CA LEU A 139 -54.65 -39.11 -12.89
C LEU A 139 -55.60 -40.03 -13.69
N GLU A 140 -56.40 -39.45 -14.59
CA GLU A 140 -57.41 -40.17 -15.37
C GLU A 140 -56.84 -40.74 -16.69
N CYS A 141 -55.85 -40.07 -17.28
CA CYS A 141 -55.13 -40.57 -18.45
C CYS A 141 -54.11 -41.65 -18.05
N LYS A 142 -54.51 -42.93 -18.14
CA LYS A 142 -53.68 -44.08 -17.72
C LYS A 142 -52.57 -44.45 -18.72
N ASP A 143 -52.74 -44.15 -20.00
CA ASP A 143 -51.83 -44.58 -21.06
C ASP A 143 -50.69 -43.57 -21.35
N VAL A 144 -50.82 -42.32 -20.89
CA VAL A 144 -49.83 -41.25 -21.11
C VAL A 144 -49.70 -40.40 -19.86
N THR A 145 -48.46 -40.23 -19.36
CA THR A 145 -48.17 -39.32 -18.26
C THR A 145 -48.26 -37.87 -18.72
N ILE A 146 -49.38 -37.20 -18.43
CA ILE A 146 -49.60 -35.79 -18.75
C ILE A 146 -49.25 -34.94 -17.53
N GLU A 147 -48.17 -34.16 -17.66
CA GLU A 147 -47.70 -33.25 -16.61
C GLU A 147 -47.52 -31.83 -17.13
N PHE A 148 -47.94 -30.88 -16.31
CA PHE A 148 -47.82 -29.45 -16.58
C PHE A 148 -47.06 -28.73 -15.47
N ASP A 149 -46.25 -27.77 -15.87
CA ASP A 149 -45.63 -26.80 -14.98
C ASP A 149 -46.72 -25.88 -14.41
N ILE A 150 -46.67 -25.60 -13.09
CA ILE A 150 -47.64 -24.72 -12.42
C ILE A 150 -47.75 -23.34 -13.09
N ARG A 151 -46.69 -22.83 -13.73
CA ARG A 151 -46.70 -21.57 -14.47
C ARG A 151 -47.56 -21.64 -15.73
N CYS A 152 -47.45 -22.73 -16.48
CA CYS A 152 -48.27 -22.94 -17.67
C CYS A 152 -49.75 -23.11 -17.29
N CYS A 153 -50.03 -23.83 -16.20
CA CYS A 153 -51.39 -23.97 -15.68
C CYS A 153 -51.95 -22.68 -15.05
N SER A 154 -51.11 -21.70 -14.72
CA SER A 154 -51.56 -20.42 -14.15
C SER A 154 -52.00 -19.41 -15.20
N VAL A 155 -51.73 -19.68 -16.48
CA VAL A 155 -52.28 -18.90 -17.61
C VAL A 155 -53.80 -19.12 -17.64
N SER A 156 -54.56 -18.03 -17.64
CA SER A 156 -56.01 -18.03 -17.82
C SER A 156 -56.38 -17.82 -19.30
N ASP A 157 -57.61 -18.16 -19.67
CA ASP A 157 -58.23 -17.77 -20.94
C ASP A 157 -59.53 -17.01 -20.61
N PRO A 158 -59.63 -15.69 -20.86
CA PRO A 158 -58.64 -14.83 -21.53
C PRO A 158 -57.35 -14.58 -20.71
N TYR A 159 -56.22 -14.44 -21.41
CA TYR A 159 -54.92 -14.07 -20.84
C TYR A 159 -54.66 -12.57 -20.95
N TRP A 160 -54.34 -11.94 -19.83
CA TRP A 160 -54.02 -10.51 -19.76
C TRP A 160 -52.51 -10.33 -19.59
N ILE A 161 -51.89 -9.51 -20.45
CA ILE A 161 -50.48 -9.13 -20.29
C ILE A 161 -50.42 -8.01 -19.25
N SER A 162 -49.58 -8.18 -18.23
CA SER A 162 -49.46 -7.23 -17.11
C SER A 162 -48.60 -6.00 -17.42
N ASP A 163 -48.49 -5.58 -18.68
CA ASP A 163 -47.70 -4.43 -19.12
C ASP A 163 -48.64 -3.30 -19.55
N HIS A 164 -48.28 -2.06 -19.25
CA HIS A 164 -49.16 -0.88 -19.44
C HIS A 164 -49.46 -0.54 -20.91
N ASP A 165 -48.94 -1.30 -21.87
CA ASP A 165 -48.97 -0.99 -23.31
C ASP A 165 -49.84 -1.95 -24.16
N HIS A 166 -50.55 -2.91 -23.55
CA HIS A 166 -51.44 -3.81 -24.30
C HIS A 166 -52.71 -4.21 -23.52
N ASP A 167 -53.81 -3.47 -23.75
CA ASP A 167 -55.10 -3.62 -23.05
C ASP A 167 -56.05 -4.69 -23.63
N HIS A 168 -55.64 -5.46 -24.65
CA HIS A 168 -56.48 -6.50 -25.23
C HIS A 168 -56.21 -7.89 -24.61
N PRO A 169 -57.25 -8.68 -24.28
CA PRO A 169 -57.09 -10.06 -23.85
C PRO A 169 -56.61 -10.95 -25.01
N LEU A 170 -55.67 -11.86 -24.74
CA LEU A 170 -55.30 -12.91 -25.68
C LEU A 170 -56.12 -14.17 -25.39
N TYR A 171 -56.67 -14.74 -26.45
CA TYR A 171 -57.45 -15.97 -26.40
C TYR A 171 -56.65 -17.16 -26.88
N VAL A 172 -56.92 -18.33 -26.33
CA VAL A 172 -56.31 -19.58 -26.79
C VAL A 172 -56.84 -19.90 -28.18
N THR A 173 -55.94 -20.06 -29.16
CA THR A 173 -56.34 -20.56 -30.48
C THR A 173 -55.72 -21.92 -30.75
N VAL A 174 -56.59 -22.92 -30.82
CA VAL A 174 -56.22 -24.26 -31.30
C VAL A 174 -56.04 -24.21 -32.82
N PRO A 175 -55.02 -24.85 -33.41
CA PRO A 175 -54.91 -24.95 -34.86
C PRO A 175 -56.08 -25.77 -35.39
N THR A 176 -56.97 -25.16 -36.18
CA THR A 176 -57.88 -25.94 -37.01
C THR A 176 -57.06 -26.57 -38.13
N ASN A 177 -57.27 -27.87 -38.42
CA ASN A 177 -56.64 -28.60 -39.52
C ASN A 177 -57.16 -28.13 -40.91
N GLU A 178 -57.40 -26.84 -41.09
CA GLU A 178 -57.75 -26.27 -42.38
C GLU A 178 -56.47 -25.99 -43.18
N ILE A 179 -56.34 -26.75 -44.27
CA ILE A 179 -55.27 -26.65 -45.26
C ILE A 179 -55.23 -25.21 -45.82
N GLY A 180 -54.19 -24.45 -45.48
CA GLY A 180 -53.85 -23.21 -46.20
C GLY A 180 -53.72 -21.90 -45.39
N LYS A 181 -53.77 -21.91 -44.04
CA LYS A 181 -53.42 -20.70 -43.24
C LYS A 181 -52.05 -20.83 -42.57
N ALA A 182 -51.23 -19.79 -42.74
CA ALA A 182 -49.83 -19.69 -42.36
C ALA A 182 -49.50 -20.17 -40.93
N ASN A 183 -48.32 -20.81 -40.78
CA ASN A 183 -47.72 -21.15 -39.50
C ASN A 183 -47.81 -19.97 -38.52
N LYS A 184 -48.45 -20.17 -37.36
CA LYS A 184 -48.55 -19.13 -36.33
C LYS A 184 -47.19 -18.95 -35.65
N ILE A 185 -46.45 -17.92 -36.06
CA ILE A 185 -45.18 -17.51 -35.44
C ILE A 185 -45.45 -16.80 -34.12
N CYS A 186 -44.70 -17.13 -33.07
CA CYS A 186 -44.69 -16.36 -31.82
C CYS A 186 -43.98 -15.01 -32.03
N SER A 187 -44.67 -13.91 -31.74
CA SER A 187 -44.15 -12.54 -31.87
C SER A 187 -42.93 -12.26 -30.98
N SER A 188 -42.73 -13.03 -29.90
CA SER A 188 -41.64 -12.82 -28.93
C SER A 188 -40.39 -13.70 -29.16
N CYS A 189 -40.55 -14.95 -29.64
CA CYS A 189 -39.42 -15.87 -29.83
C CYS A 189 -39.21 -16.37 -31.26
N GLY A 190 -40.08 -16.00 -32.20
CA GLY A 190 -39.94 -16.36 -33.62
C GLY A 190 -40.09 -17.85 -33.94
N LEU A 191 -40.45 -18.70 -32.96
CA LEU A 191 -40.62 -20.14 -33.19
C LEU A 191 -41.87 -20.42 -34.03
N GLU A 192 -41.70 -21.22 -35.07
CA GLU A 192 -42.75 -21.80 -35.91
C GLU A 192 -43.20 -23.17 -35.32
N GLU A 193 -44.43 -23.61 -35.62
CA GLU A 193 -45.02 -24.91 -35.21
C GLU A 193 -45.35 -25.09 -33.72
N LEU A 194 -46.26 -24.27 -33.18
CA LEU A 194 -46.73 -24.39 -31.80
C LEU A 194 -48.18 -24.90 -31.73
N LYS A 195 -48.39 -25.99 -30.98
CA LYS A 195 -49.72 -26.61 -30.77
C LYS A 195 -50.71 -25.71 -29.99
N LEU A 196 -50.21 -24.83 -29.13
CA LEU A 196 -50.99 -23.90 -28.30
C LEU A 196 -50.38 -22.50 -28.41
N VAL A 197 -51.16 -21.56 -28.94
CA VAL A 197 -50.77 -20.16 -29.12
C VAL A 197 -51.88 -19.25 -28.60
N LEU A 198 -51.51 -18.26 -27.81
CA LEU A 198 -52.39 -17.18 -27.37
C LEU A 198 -52.39 -16.10 -28.45
N SER A 199 -53.56 -15.68 -28.93
CA SER A 199 -53.68 -14.66 -29.95
C SER A 199 -54.72 -13.62 -29.57
N CYS A 200 -54.37 -12.38 -29.85
CA CYS A 200 -55.24 -11.22 -29.74
C CYS A 200 -56.21 -11.17 -30.94
N SER A 201 -57.48 -10.85 -30.70
CA SER A 201 -58.48 -10.61 -31.75
C SER A 201 -58.27 -9.27 -32.46
N ASP A 202 -57.84 -8.28 -31.70
CA ASP A 202 -57.79 -6.87 -32.13
C ASP A 202 -56.42 -6.47 -32.71
N CYS A 203 -55.41 -7.33 -32.56
CA CYS A 203 -54.03 -7.05 -32.90
C CYS A 203 -53.27 -8.29 -33.38
N SER A 204 -52.16 -8.10 -34.09
CA SER A 204 -51.36 -9.21 -34.65
C SER A 204 -50.47 -9.93 -33.64
N LEU A 205 -50.63 -9.64 -32.34
CA LEU A 205 -49.83 -10.23 -31.27
C LEU A 205 -50.19 -11.70 -31.06
N ARG A 206 -49.16 -12.56 -31.12
CA ARG A 206 -49.27 -14.01 -30.85
C ARG A 206 -48.16 -14.44 -29.91
N LEU A 207 -48.51 -15.11 -28.82
CA LEU A 207 -47.56 -15.58 -27.82
C LEU A 207 -47.63 -17.09 -27.63
N CYS A 208 -46.48 -17.74 -27.61
CA CYS A 208 -46.37 -19.14 -27.23
C CYS A 208 -46.38 -19.28 -25.70
N MET A 209 -46.73 -20.47 -25.20
CA MET A 209 -46.75 -20.75 -23.75
C MET A 209 -45.38 -20.53 -23.07
N ARG A 210 -44.26 -20.60 -23.80
CA ARG A 210 -42.92 -20.29 -23.27
C ARG A 210 -42.69 -18.79 -23.06
N CYS A 211 -43.29 -17.95 -23.90
CA CYS A 211 -43.15 -16.49 -23.82
C CYS A 211 -44.20 -15.90 -22.89
N ALA A 212 -45.41 -16.47 -22.86
CA ALA A 212 -46.47 -16.07 -21.93
C ALA A 212 -46.08 -16.30 -20.46
N THR A 213 -45.20 -17.27 -20.18
CA THR A 213 -44.74 -17.60 -18.82
C THR A 213 -43.41 -16.93 -18.44
N LEU A 214 -42.96 -15.91 -19.19
CA LEU A 214 -41.76 -15.15 -18.83
C LEU A 214 -42.02 -14.34 -17.54
N PRO A 215 -41.09 -14.35 -16.57
CA PRO A 215 -41.23 -13.53 -15.38
C PRO A 215 -41.13 -12.04 -15.75
N THR A 216 -42.00 -11.21 -15.19
CA THR A 216 -41.97 -9.76 -15.45
C THR A 216 -40.65 -9.12 -15.03
N ASN A 217 -40.04 -9.65 -13.96
CA ASN A 217 -38.80 -9.15 -13.38
C ASN A 217 -37.71 -10.23 -13.34
N ALA A 218 -36.48 -9.87 -13.63
CA ALA A 218 -35.29 -10.72 -13.52
C ALA A 218 -34.22 -10.08 -12.63
N VAL A 219 -33.54 -10.91 -11.83
CA VAL A 219 -32.43 -10.47 -10.96
C VAL A 219 -31.15 -10.44 -11.77
N TYR A 220 -30.38 -9.35 -11.65
CA TYR A 220 -29.06 -9.23 -12.26
C TYR A 220 -28.01 -8.94 -11.19
N LYS A 221 -27.00 -9.81 -11.05
CA LYS A 221 -25.99 -9.78 -9.98
C LYS A 221 -25.24 -8.44 -9.86
N TYR A 222 -25.12 -7.69 -10.96
CA TYR A 222 -24.37 -6.43 -11.02
C TYR A 222 -25.28 -5.20 -10.89
N ASP A 223 -26.58 -5.37 -10.76
CA ASP A 223 -27.55 -4.30 -10.59
C ASP A 223 -28.38 -4.52 -9.33
N LYS A 224 -28.60 -3.43 -8.59
CA LYS A 224 -29.46 -3.47 -7.40
C LYS A 224 -30.93 -3.48 -7.77
N HIS A 225 -31.30 -3.00 -8.96
CA HIS A 225 -32.66 -2.97 -9.47
C HIS A 225 -32.97 -4.25 -10.26
N LEU A 226 -34.23 -4.67 -10.20
CA LEU A 226 -34.72 -5.77 -11.03
C LEU A 226 -34.82 -5.30 -12.47
N LEU A 227 -34.37 -6.15 -13.40
CA LEU A 227 -34.58 -5.91 -14.82
C LEU A 227 -36.02 -6.23 -15.17
N ARG A 228 -36.70 -5.35 -15.89
CA ARG A 228 -38.07 -5.58 -16.37
C ARG A 228 -38.02 -6.18 -17.78
N VAL A 229 -38.89 -7.14 -18.06
CA VAL A 229 -39.08 -7.65 -19.42
C VAL A 229 -39.76 -6.58 -20.27
N ASN A 230 -39.20 -6.29 -21.44
CA ASN A 230 -39.79 -5.40 -22.43
C ASN A 230 -40.05 -6.17 -23.71
N SER A 231 -41.17 -5.86 -24.37
CA SER A 231 -41.54 -6.41 -25.67
C SER A 231 -40.99 -5.53 -26.78
N GLY A 232 -40.27 -6.10 -27.76
CA GLY A 232 -39.66 -5.37 -28.88
C GLY A 232 -40.67 -4.80 -29.90
N HIS A 233 -41.83 -4.32 -29.46
CA HIS A 233 -42.83 -3.69 -30.32
C HIS A 233 -42.61 -2.19 -30.49
N GLU A 234 -41.85 -1.54 -29.60
CA GLU A 234 -41.35 -0.20 -29.84
C GLU A 234 -40.13 -0.26 -30.75
N ALA A 235 -40.06 0.66 -31.73
CA ALA A 235 -38.96 0.78 -32.67
C ALA A 235 -37.65 1.14 -31.95
N VAL A 236 -37.02 0.15 -31.33
CA VAL A 236 -35.74 0.29 -30.66
C VAL A 236 -34.67 0.36 -31.76
N THR A 237 -34.14 1.56 -31.98
CA THR A 237 -32.96 1.80 -32.81
C THR A 237 -31.86 0.78 -32.52
N SER A 238 -31.25 0.22 -33.57
CA SER A 238 -30.30 -0.90 -33.64
C SER A 238 -28.96 -0.76 -32.90
N LEU A 239 -28.94 -0.09 -31.74
CA LEU A 239 -27.75 0.32 -30.97
C LEU A 239 -27.54 -0.40 -29.64
N TYR A 240 -28.49 -1.19 -29.12
CA TYR A 240 -28.31 -1.89 -27.83
C TYR A 240 -27.56 -3.22 -27.99
N LEU A 241 -26.48 -3.37 -27.21
CA LEU A 241 -25.69 -4.59 -27.08
C LEU A 241 -26.03 -5.27 -25.76
N CYS A 242 -26.08 -6.60 -25.75
CA CYS A 242 -26.26 -7.37 -24.53
C CYS A 242 -24.98 -7.34 -23.68
N ASP A 243 -25.07 -6.89 -22.42
CA ASP A 243 -23.89 -6.76 -21.54
C ASP A 243 -23.20 -8.09 -21.20
N ILE A 244 -23.88 -9.22 -21.45
CA ILE A 244 -23.35 -10.56 -21.16
C ILE A 244 -22.64 -11.17 -22.36
N CYS A 245 -23.24 -11.10 -23.54
CA CYS A 245 -22.74 -11.80 -24.72
C CYS A 245 -22.17 -10.85 -25.80
N GLU A 246 -22.27 -9.55 -25.58
CA GLU A 246 -21.81 -8.48 -26.48
C GLU A 246 -22.40 -8.55 -27.90
N LYS A 247 -23.51 -9.29 -28.07
CA LYS A 247 -24.26 -9.37 -29.33
C LYS A 247 -25.43 -8.39 -29.32
N LYS A 248 -25.84 -7.95 -30.52
CA LYS A 248 -26.96 -7.04 -30.72
C LYS A 248 -28.29 -7.66 -30.26
N ILE A 249 -29.17 -6.86 -29.67
CA ILE A 249 -30.56 -7.25 -29.42
C ILE A 249 -31.34 -7.18 -30.75
N GLU A 250 -32.02 -8.26 -31.13
CA GLU A 250 -32.81 -8.33 -32.37
C GLU A 250 -34.14 -7.57 -32.23
N GLU A 251 -34.59 -6.91 -33.31
CA GLU A 251 -35.76 -6.00 -33.32
C GLU A 251 -37.11 -6.67 -32.98
N LYS A 252 -37.20 -8.01 -33.00
CA LYS A 252 -38.46 -8.75 -32.81
C LYS A 252 -38.49 -9.63 -31.55
N GLY A 253 -37.52 -9.47 -30.64
CA GLY A 253 -37.39 -10.31 -29.45
C GLY A 253 -37.74 -9.58 -28.15
N SER A 254 -38.23 -10.31 -27.15
CA SER A 254 -38.30 -9.78 -25.77
C SER A 254 -36.90 -9.71 -25.16
N PHE A 255 -36.62 -8.66 -24.37
CA PHE A 255 -35.34 -8.46 -23.68
C PHE A 255 -35.58 -7.91 -22.27
N TYR A 256 -34.57 -8.03 -21.40
CA TYR A 256 -34.61 -7.48 -20.04
C TYR A 256 -33.78 -6.22 -19.97
N ALA A 257 -34.34 -5.15 -19.43
CA ALA A 257 -33.60 -3.91 -19.22
C ALA A 257 -33.95 -3.25 -17.88
N CYS A 258 -32.98 -2.52 -17.31
CA CYS A 258 -33.26 -1.57 -16.24
C CYS A 258 -33.06 -0.15 -16.78
N PHE A 259 -34.13 0.62 -16.89
CA PHE A 259 -34.08 2.00 -17.36
C PHE A 259 -33.41 2.96 -16.35
N GLN A 260 -33.26 2.56 -15.08
CA GLN A 260 -32.60 3.37 -14.06
C GLN A 260 -31.07 3.21 -14.08
N CYS A 261 -30.58 2.00 -14.35
CA CYS A 261 -29.16 1.67 -14.29
C CYS A 261 -28.50 1.46 -15.66
N GLY A 262 -29.30 1.27 -16.72
CA GLY A 262 -28.84 1.07 -18.09
C GLY A 262 -28.50 -0.35 -18.59
N PRO A 263 -28.44 -1.44 -17.79
CA PRO A 263 -28.09 -2.75 -18.35
C PRO A 263 -29.21 -3.32 -19.22
N VAL A 264 -28.82 -3.94 -20.34
CA VAL A 264 -29.73 -4.58 -21.31
C VAL A 264 -29.24 -5.99 -21.61
N LEU A 265 -30.11 -6.99 -21.44
CA LEU A 265 -29.79 -8.40 -21.59
C LEU A 265 -30.78 -9.11 -22.52
N HIS A 266 -30.30 -10.03 -23.38
CA HIS A 266 -31.19 -10.98 -24.06
C HIS A 266 -31.96 -11.82 -23.03
N THR A 267 -33.21 -12.18 -23.34
CA THR A 267 -34.04 -13.07 -22.49
C THR A 267 -33.31 -14.35 -22.09
N ASN A 268 -32.56 -14.97 -23.02
CA ASN A 268 -31.78 -16.17 -22.73
C ASN A 268 -30.51 -15.88 -21.91
N CYS A 269 -29.89 -14.70 -22.05
CA CYS A 269 -28.74 -14.31 -21.23
C CYS A 269 -29.15 -13.99 -19.79
N ALA A 270 -30.35 -13.43 -19.58
CA ALA A 270 -30.88 -13.12 -18.26
C ALA A 270 -31.38 -14.37 -17.51
N LEU A 271 -32.12 -15.26 -18.18
CA LEU A 271 -32.80 -16.40 -17.52
C LEU A 271 -32.18 -17.77 -17.79
N GLY A 272 -31.47 -17.91 -18.91
CA GLY A 272 -30.88 -19.17 -19.36
C GLY A 272 -31.86 -20.18 -19.97
N SER A 273 -31.29 -21.19 -20.61
CA SER A 273 -32.03 -22.28 -21.27
C SER A 273 -32.73 -23.22 -20.26
N PHE A 274 -32.26 -23.25 -19.01
CA PHE A 274 -32.78 -24.07 -17.92
C PHE A 274 -33.63 -23.29 -16.90
N ARG A 275 -34.20 -22.14 -17.28
CA ARG A 275 -34.99 -21.22 -16.43
C ARG A 275 -36.18 -21.79 -15.65
N HIS A 276 -36.56 -23.03 -15.94
CA HIS A 276 -37.64 -23.74 -15.25
C HIS A 276 -37.12 -24.77 -14.24
N MET A 277 -35.80 -24.89 -14.09
CA MET A 277 -35.12 -25.76 -13.15
C MET A 277 -34.59 -24.99 -11.95
N ARG A 278 -34.90 -25.50 -10.76
CA ARG A 278 -34.34 -25.09 -9.49
C ARG A 278 -32.88 -25.59 -9.35
N PRO A 279 -31.92 -24.72 -8.98
CA PRO A 279 -30.56 -25.11 -8.64
C PRO A 279 -30.48 -26.08 -7.45
N GLY A 280 -29.44 -26.90 -7.39
CA GLY A 280 -29.14 -27.79 -6.26
C GLY A 280 -29.74 -29.20 -6.36
N LEU A 281 -30.74 -29.40 -7.22
CA LEU A 281 -31.34 -30.72 -7.45
C LEU A 281 -30.54 -31.56 -8.44
N SER A 282 -30.44 -32.85 -8.13
CA SER A 282 -29.80 -33.84 -9.00
C SER A 282 -30.82 -34.80 -9.60
N PHE A 283 -30.69 -35.11 -10.89
CA PHE A 283 -31.55 -36.06 -11.60
C PHE A 283 -30.71 -37.01 -12.44
N THR A 284 -31.27 -38.17 -12.79
CA THR A 284 -30.65 -39.14 -13.68
C THR A 284 -31.18 -38.99 -15.10
N SER A 285 -30.32 -39.16 -16.12
CA SER A 285 -30.76 -39.24 -17.52
C SER A 285 -31.81 -40.35 -17.68
N HIS A 286 -32.70 -40.21 -18.67
CA HIS A 286 -33.66 -41.25 -19.04
C HIS A 286 -32.99 -42.59 -19.41
N ASP A 287 -31.73 -42.56 -19.85
CA ASP A 287 -30.93 -43.75 -20.20
C ASP A 287 -30.29 -44.43 -18.97
N GLY A 288 -30.60 -44.00 -17.74
CA GLY A 288 -30.18 -44.61 -16.48
C GLY A 288 -28.70 -44.43 -16.08
N GLY A 289 -27.83 -43.95 -16.97
CA GLY A 289 -26.37 -44.02 -16.77
C GLY A 289 -25.67 -42.79 -16.15
N ARG A 290 -26.27 -41.59 -16.15
CA ARG A 290 -25.57 -40.36 -15.70
C ARG A 290 -26.44 -39.50 -14.79
N LYS A 291 -25.88 -39.09 -13.65
CA LYS A 291 -26.50 -38.17 -12.69
C LYS A 291 -26.04 -36.75 -12.99
N TYR A 292 -26.97 -35.88 -13.34
CA TYR A 292 -26.76 -34.45 -13.56
C TYR A 292 -27.20 -33.66 -12.33
N GLN A 293 -26.49 -32.60 -11.99
CA GLN A 293 -26.87 -31.61 -10.99
C GLN A 293 -27.02 -30.24 -11.66
N VAL A 294 -28.10 -29.52 -11.33
CA VAL A 294 -28.32 -28.15 -11.79
C VAL A 294 -27.55 -27.20 -10.88
N VAL A 295 -26.62 -26.42 -11.42
CA VAL A 295 -25.76 -25.50 -10.66
C VAL A 295 -25.86 -24.08 -11.24
N LEU A 296 -25.84 -23.08 -10.36
CA LEU A 296 -25.76 -21.66 -10.74
C LEU A 296 -24.37 -21.33 -11.25
N ASN A 297 -24.29 -20.60 -12.36
CA ASN A 297 -23.04 -20.10 -12.89
C ASN A 297 -22.64 -18.80 -12.18
N ASP A 298 -21.68 -18.90 -11.25
CA ASP A 298 -21.15 -17.77 -10.51
C ASP A 298 -20.16 -16.90 -11.31
N ARG A 299 -19.79 -17.35 -12.53
CA ARG A 299 -18.85 -16.74 -13.49
C ARG A 299 -17.42 -16.50 -12.99
N ILE A 300 -17.11 -16.90 -11.76
CA ILE A 300 -15.75 -16.82 -11.17
C ILE A 300 -14.91 -17.98 -11.69
N LEU A 301 -15.55 -19.14 -11.89
CA LEU A 301 -14.95 -20.31 -12.50
C LEU A 301 -15.25 -20.28 -14.00
N GLN A 302 -14.23 -20.16 -14.83
CA GLN A 302 -14.38 -20.16 -16.29
C GLN A 302 -14.65 -21.60 -16.79
N VAL A 303 -15.84 -22.13 -16.48
CA VAL A 303 -16.23 -23.52 -16.78
C VAL A 303 -16.45 -23.66 -18.28
N ARG A 304 -15.75 -24.61 -18.90
CA ARG A 304 -15.91 -24.93 -20.33
C ARG A 304 -16.95 -26.04 -20.51
N CYS A 305 -17.82 -25.88 -21.49
CA CYS A 305 -18.79 -26.91 -21.85
C CYS A 305 -18.06 -28.17 -22.36
N SER A 306 -18.50 -29.36 -21.91
CA SER A 306 -17.89 -30.63 -22.30
C SER A 306 -18.14 -31.03 -23.77
N GLN A 307 -19.17 -30.46 -24.42
CA GLN A 307 -19.49 -30.76 -25.81
C GLN A 307 -18.86 -29.79 -26.81
N CYS A 308 -18.90 -28.48 -26.55
CA CYS A 308 -18.38 -27.48 -27.47
C CYS A 308 -17.04 -26.87 -27.04
N HIS A 309 -16.53 -27.19 -25.84
CA HIS A 309 -15.28 -26.67 -25.26
C HIS A 309 -15.18 -25.14 -25.12
N VAL A 310 -16.28 -24.40 -25.35
CA VAL A 310 -16.38 -22.95 -25.15
C VAL A 310 -16.75 -22.63 -23.70
N ALA A 311 -16.34 -21.46 -23.20
CA ALA A 311 -16.77 -20.94 -21.90
C ALA A 311 -18.30 -20.84 -21.84
N CYS A 312 -18.90 -21.41 -20.80
CA CYS A 312 -20.34 -21.40 -20.64
C CYS A 312 -20.80 -20.05 -20.04
N HIS A 313 -21.58 -19.28 -20.79
CA HIS A 313 -22.16 -18.01 -20.34
C HIS A 313 -23.62 -18.16 -19.85
N GLU A 314 -24.16 -19.37 -19.88
CA GLU A 314 -25.50 -19.67 -19.35
C GLU A 314 -25.55 -19.43 -17.83
N PRO A 315 -26.60 -18.80 -17.28
CA PRO A 315 -26.73 -18.57 -15.84
C PRO A 315 -26.94 -19.85 -15.03
N LEU A 316 -27.39 -20.93 -15.68
CA LEU A 316 -27.60 -22.26 -15.12
C LEU A 316 -26.91 -23.29 -16.02
N PHE A 317 -26.16 -24.23 -15.44
CA PHE A 317 -25.56 -25.33 -16.18
C PHE A 317 -25.68 -26.66 -15.45
N LEU A 318 -25.56 -27.75 -16.22
CA LEU A 318 -25.63 -29.12 -15.71
C LEU A 318 -24.22 -29.66 -15.48
N THR A 319 -23.99 -30.24 -14.30
CA THR A 319 -22.73 -30.92 -13.96
C THR A 319 -22.98 -32.42 -13.77
N THR A 320 -22.09 -33.27 -14.27
CA THR A 320 -22.09 -34.70 -13.93
C THR A 320 -21.17 -34.89 -12.73
N GLY A 321 -21.68 -35.29 -11.55
CA GLY A 321 -20.86 -35.50 -10.35
C GLY A 321 -19.69 -36.45 -10.65
N THR A 322 -18.43 -36.20 -10.30
CA THR A 322 -17.88 -35.63 -9.07
C THR A 322 -16.79 -34.57 -9.35
N THR A 323 -17.11 -33.30 -9.17
CA THR A 323 -16.17 -32.46 -8.45
C THR A 323 -16.67 -32.45 -7.01
N LYS A 324 -16.03 -33.26 -6.14
CA LYS A 324 -15.78 -32.72 -4.79
C LYS A 324 -15.28 -31.31 -5.05
N MET A 325 -15.83 -30.30 -4.37
CA MET A 325 -15.08 -29.05 -4.23
C MET A 325 -13.68 -29.49 -3.89
N THR A 326 -12.77 -29.35 -4.85
CA THR A 326 -11.39 -29.75 -4.65
C THR A 326 -11.02 -29.02 -3.38
N GLU A 327 -10.56 -29.73 -2.35
CA GLU A 327 -9.72 -29.08 -1.35
C GLU A 327 -8.80 -28.19 -2.19
N ALA A 328 -8.91 -26.87 -2.03
CA ALA A 328 -8.22 -25.92 -2.92
C ALA A 328 -6.69 -26.16 -2.92
N ILE A 329 -6.25 -26.94 -1.93
CA ILE A 329 -4.91 -27.43 -1.69
C ILE A 329 -4.88 -28.93 -2.04
N PRO A 330 -4.04 -29.36 -2.99
CA PRO A 330 -3.82 -30.77 -3.28
C PRO A 330 -3.45 -31.55 -2.01
N LYS A 331 -3.95 -32.78 -1.84
CA LYS A 331 -3.64 -33.62 -0.66
C LYS A 331 -2.14 -33.74 -0.39
N ALA A 332 -1.32 -33.91 -1.44
CA ALA A 332 0.14 -33.92 -1.30
C ALA A 332 0.69 -32.62 -0.68
N VAL A 333 0.11 -31.46 -1.02
CA VAL A 333 0.51 -30.17 -0.43
C VAL A 333 0.03 -30.05 1.01
N LYS A 334 -1.18 -30.56 1.32
CA LYS A 334 -1.71 -30.63 2.69
C LYS A 334 -0.85 -31.54 3.58
N ASP A 335 -0.58 -32.76 3.13
CA ASP A 335 0.27 -33.73 3.83
C ASP A 335 1.70 -33.20 4.00
N MET A 336 2.23 -32.48 3.00
CA MET A 336 3.51 -31.78 3.13
C MET A 336 3.46 -30.64 4.13
N TRP A 337 2.39 -29.83 4.11
CA TRP A 337 2.21 -28.72 5.04
C TRP A 337 2.07 -29.22 6.47
N ASP A 338 1.25 -30.24 6.74
CA ASP A 338 1.03 -30.78 8.08
C ASP A 338 2.32 -31.36 8.66
N LYS A 339 3.19 -31.95 7.82
CA LYS A 339 4.49 -32.47 8.25
C LYS A 339 5.59 -31.40 8.43
N TRP A 340 5.52 -30.32 7.65
CA TRP A 340 6.59 -29.31 7.58
C TRP A 340 6.20 -27.94 8.13
N ASN A 341 4.98 -27.73 8.59
CA ASN A 341 4.50 -26.43 9.06
C ASN A 341 5.44 -25.85 10.12
N ILE A 342 5.65 -26.53 11.25
CA ILE A 342 6.50 -26.05 12.34
C ILE A 342 7.98 -26.11 11.94
N ARG A 343 8.45 -27.27 11.44
CA ARG A 343 9.85 -27.49 11.05
C ARG A 343 10.33 -26.46 10.02
N GLY A 344 9.51 -26.22 8.99
CA GLY A 344 9.77 -25.27 7.91
C GLY A 344 9.79 -23.84 8.42
N LEU A 345 8.82 -23.42 9.24
CA LEU A 345 8.79 -22.07 9.81
C LEU A 345 10.02 -21.77 10.68
N VAL A 346 10.46 -22.74 11.48
CA VAL A 346 11.66 -22.59 12.32
C VAL A 346 12.91 -22.41 11.46
N ILE A 347 13.07 -23.18 10.37
CA ILE A 347 14.17 -23.00 9.40
C ILE A 347 14.09 -21.64 8.70
N PHE A 348 12.91 -21.24 8.25
CA PHE A 348 12.70 -19.94 7.61
C PHE A 348 13.02 -18.79 8.56
N SER A 349 12.69 -18.92 9.85
CA SER A 349 13.05 -17.90 10.86
C SER A 349 14.56 -17.71 10.94
N LEU A 350 15.35 -18.79 10.98
CA LEU A 350 16.82 -18.71 10.99
C LEU A 350 17.36 -18.11 9.69
N LEU A 351 16.78 -18.47 8.55
CA LEU A 351 17.17 -17.94 7.24
C LEU A 351 16.96 -16.42 7.17
N PHE A 352 15.81 -15.92 7.61
CA PHE A 352 15.54 -14.48 7.62
C PHE A 352 16.50 -13.74 8.57
N GLN A 353 16.78 -14.29 9.75
CA GLN A 353 17.77 -13.73 10.67
C GLN A 353 19.17 -13.67 10.04
N ALA A 354 19.60 -14.73 9.36
CA ALA A 354 20.87 -14.76 8.65
C ALA A 354 20.94 -13.70 7.54
N ILE A 355 19.88 -13.57 6.73
CA ILE A 355 19.80 -12.52 5.69
C ILE A 355 19.92 -11.13 6.33
N LEU A 356 19.23 -10.88 7.44
CA LEU A 356 19.27 -9.58 8.11
C LEU A 356 20.65 -9.28 8.72
N VAL A 357 21.33 -10.24 9.34
CA VAL A 357 22.69 -10.04 9.88
C VAL A 357 23.68 -9.72 8.76
N LEU A 358 23.65 -10.47 7.66
CA LEU A 358 24.63 -10.35 6.58
C LEU A 358 24.40 -9.12 5.68
N PHE A 359 23.14 -8.83 5.33
CA PHE A 359 22.84 -7.82 4.30
C PHE A 359 22.43 -6.46 4.85
N SER A 360 21.92 -6.36 6.09
CA SER A 360 21.48 -5.08 6.67
C SER A 360 22.57 -3.99 6.72
N PRO A 361 23.85 -4.27 7.02
CA PRO A 361 24.89 -3.23 7.04
C PRO A 361 25.08 -2.51 5.69
N ASN A 362 24.79 -3.20 4.59
CA ASN A 362 24.95 -2.68 3.23
C ASN A 362 23.75 -1.85 2.75
N ARG A 363 22.67 -1.76 3.54
CA ARG A 363 21.47 -0.98 3.18
C ARG A 363 21.77 0.49 2.91
N LYS A 364 22.78 1.06 3.58
CA LYS A 364 23.23 2.44 3.40
C LYS A 364 24.04 2.68 2.11
N ARG A 365 24.48 1.62 1.43
CA ARG A 365 25.44 1.68 0.30
C ARG A 365 24.78 1.31 -1.03
N THR A 366 23.89 0.34 -1.02
CA THR A 366 23.36 -0.25 -2.26
C THR A 366 22.10 0.44 -2.78
N PRO A 367 22.10 1.00 -4.01
CA PRO A 367 20.90 1.59 -4.62
C PRO A 367 19.91 0.54 -5.18
N MET A 368 20.32 -0.73 -5.30
CA MET A 368 19.52 -1.78 -5.92
C MET A 368 18.17 -1.98 -5.21
N ARG A 369 17.08 -1.90 -5.97
CA ARG A 369 15.71 -2.05 -5.46
C ARG A 369 15.44 -3.47 -4.95
N LEU A 370 15.91 -4.49 -5.66
CA LEU A 370 15.75 -5.89 -5.27
C LEU A 370 16.41 -6.18 -3.92
N PHE A 371 17.60 -5.64 -3.69
CA PHE A 371 18.33 -5.79 -2.43
C PHE A 371 17.56 -5.18 -1.25
N ARG A 372 17.00 -3.97 -1.42
CA ARG A 372 16.17 -3.32 -0.40
C ARG A 372 14.86 -4.07 -0.14
N LEU A 373 14.24 -4.60 -1.19
CA LEU A 373 13.02 -5.41 -1.07
C LEU A 373 13.30 -6.72 -0.32
N LEU A 374 14.46 -7.34 -0.51
CA LEU A 374 14.88 -8.54 0.21
C LEU A 374 15.01 -8.27 1.72
N ILE A 375 15.71 -7.19 2.10
CA ILE A 375 15.88 -6.81 3.52
C ILE A 375 14.53 -6.44 4.14
N TRP A 376 13.73 -5.63 3.44
CA TRP A 376 12.40 -5.22 3.91
C TRP A 376 11.48 -6.43 4.14
N SER A 377 11.44 -7.35 3.17
CA SER A 377 10.66 -8.59 3.27
C SER A 377 11.13 -9.46 4.43
N SER A 378 12.45 -9.67 4.54
CA SER A 378 13.04 -10.50 5.60
C SER A 378 12.76 -9.93 6.99
N TYR A 379 12.79 -8.60 7.16
CA TYR A 379 12.49 -7.95 8.44
C TYR A 379 11.04 -8.17 8.88
N ILE A 380 10.08 -8.07 7.96
CA ILE A 380 8.67 -8.30 8.24
C ILE A 380 8.40 -9.78 8.50
N LEU A 381 8.92 -10.65 7.63
CA LEU A 381 8.68 -12.10 7.70
C LEU A 381 9.38 -12.76 8.89
N ALA A 382 10.51 -12.22 9.38
CA ALA A 382 11.22 -12.78 10.53
C ALA A 382 10.36 -12.83 11.80
N ASN A 383 9.70 -11.72 12.15
CA ASN A 383 8.82 -11.68 13.33
C ASN A 383 7.56 -12.51 13.08
N TRP A 384 6.94 -12.37 11.91
CA TRP A 384 5.74 -13.14 11.56
C TRP A 384 5.96 -14.65 11.63
N ALA A 385 7.08 -15.15 11.09
CA ALA A 385 7.39 -16.59 11.09
C ALA A 385 7.57 -17.13 12.50
N ALA A 386 8.22 -16.37 13.39
CA ALA A 386 8.40 -16.76 14.78
C ALA A 386 7.07 -16.76 15.55
N ASP A 387 6.25 -15.72 15.39
CA ASP A 387 4.95 -15.58 16.04
C ASP A 387 3.99 -16.70 15.65
N TYR A 388 3.92 -16.96 14.34
CA TYR A 388 3.05 -18.00 13.80
C TYR A 388 3.51 -19.39 14.22
N ALA A 389 4.83 -19.66 14.24
CA ALA A 389 5.37 -20.92 14.73
C ALA A 389 5.13 -21.12 16.23
N VAL A 390 5.30 -20.09 17.07
CA VAL A 390 4.99 -20.16 18.50
C VAL A 390 3.51 -20.46 18.73
N GLY A 391 2.62 -19.84 17.96
CA GLY A 391 1.18 -20.11 18.02
C GLY A 391 0.85 -21.57 17.70
N GLN A 392 1.41 -22.11 16.62
CA GLN A 392 1.24 -23.52 16.23
C GLN A 392 1.81 -24.49 17.27
N ILE A 393 2.97 -24.18 17.84
CA ILE A 393 3.56 -24.97 18.92
C ILE A 393 2.69 -24.93 20.19
N SER A 394 2.08 -23.78 20.49
CA SER A 394 1.19 -23.65 21.65
C SER A 394 -0.09 -24.47 21.49
N ASP A 395 -0.60 -24.60 20.28
CA ASP A 395 -1.79 -25.41 19.96
C ASP A 395 -1.45 -26.90 20.16
N SER A 396 -0.33 -27.36 19.59
CA SER A 396 0.10 -28.75 19.70
C SER A 396 0.60 -29.16 21.09
N ALA A 397 1.01 -28.21 21.94
CA ALA A 397 1.48 -28.50 23.30
C ALA A 397 0.36 -28.98 24.25
N GLY A 398 -0.92 -28.73 23.92
CA GLY A 398 -2.07 -29.15 24.72
C GLY A 398 -2.66 -30.51 24.35
N ASP A 399 -2.29 -31.06 23.19
CA ASP A 399 -2.86 -32.29 22.65
C ASP A 399 -2.12 -33.55 23.12
N ASN A 400 -2.88 -34.64 23.30
CA ASN A 400 -2.29 -35.95 23.54
C ASN A 400 -1.54 -36.41 22.27
N PRO A 401 -0.32 -36.97 22.38
CA PRO A 401 0.45 -37.40 21.22
C PRO A 401 -0.33 -38.42 20.38
N GLU A 402 -0.40 -38.20 19.07
CA GLU A 402 -1.03 -39.12 18.12
C GLU A 402 -0.37 -40.51 18.18
N PRO A 403 -1.07 -41.61 17.82
CA PRO A 403 -0.55 -42.97 17.94
C PRO A 403 0.73 -43.26 17.13
N ASN A 404 1.13 -42.38 16.21
CA ASN A 404 2.36 -42.47 15.41
C ASN A 404 3.45 -41.46 15.82
N GLU A 405 3.20 -40.56 16.77
CA GLU A 405 4.16 -39.57 17.25
C GLU A 405 4.75 -39.96 18.62
N SER A 406 6.06 -39.81 18.77
CA SER A 406 6.73 -40.08 20.04
C SER A 406 6.30 -39.05 21.10
N PRO A 407 5.98 -39.42 22.35
CA PRO A 407 5.64 -38.45 23.40
C PRO A 407 6.75 -37.40 23.71
N LYS A 408 7.95 -37.59 23.16
CA LYS A 408 9.11 -36.69 23.27
C LYS A 408 9.16 -35.58 22.21
N THR A 409 8.28 -35.53 21.21
CA THR A 409 8.24 -34.41 20.24
C THR A 409 7.89 -33.10 20.95
N ASN A 410 6.96 -33.13 21.90
CA ASN A 410 6.57 -31.97 22.71
C ASN A 410 7.76 -31.37 23.50
N GLU A 411 8.73 -32.20 23.90
CA GLU A 411 9.94 -31.76 24.58
C GLU A 411 10.84 -30.88 23.68
N LEU A 412 10.97 -31.23 22.40
CA LEU A 412 11.74 -30.47 21.40
C LEU A 412 10.98 -29.24 20.91
N LEU A 413 9.66 -29.33 20.77
CA LEU A 413 8.82 -28.19 20.41
C LEU A 413 8.94 -27.05 21.45
N ALA A 414 8.97 -27.39 22.74
CA ALA A 414 9.23 -26.41 23.80
C ALA A 414 10.61 -25.75 23.65
N PHE A 415 11.65 -26.51 23.30
CA PHE A 415 12.98 -25.96 23.01
C PHE A 415 12.96 -25.01 21.80
N TRP A 416 12.29 -25.39 20.70
CA TRP A 416 12.15 -24.53 19.52
C TRP A 416 11.36 -23.26 19.81
N ALA A 417 10.29 -23.32 20.63
CA ALA A 417 9.56 -22.14 21.07
C ALA A 417 10.47 -21.15 21.82
N MET A 418 11.34 -21.64 22.72
CA MET A 418 12.31 -20.77 23.41
C MET A 418 13.35 -20.20 22.46
N PHE A 419 13.78 -20.97 21.47
CA PHE A 419 14.71 -20.52 20.44
C PHE A 419 14.09 -19.46 19.51
N LEU A 420 12.80 -19.58 19.19
CA LEU A 420 12.08 -18.56 18.41
C LEU A 420 11.99 -17.23 19.18
N LEU A 421 11.89 -17.26 20.52
CA LEU A 421 11.99 -16.07 21.37
C LEU A 421 13.37 -15.37 21.22
N LEU A 422 14.45 -16.15 21.09
CA LEU A 422 15.79 -15.61 20.78
C LEU A 422 15.82 -14.89 19.42
N HIS A 423 15.15 -15.43 18.40
CA HIS A 423 15.02 -14.79 17.08
C HIS A 423 14.15 -13.53 17.11
N LEU A 424 13.11 -13.49 17.93
CA LEU A 424 12.28 -12.30 18.14
C LEU A 424 13.06 -11.15 18.79
N GLY A 425 14.13 -11.46 19.53
CA GLY A 425 15.13 -10.47 19.94
C GLY A 425 15.81 -9.75 18.77
N GLY A 426 15.72 -10.28 17.55
CA GLY A 426 16.22 -9.67 16.32
C GLY A 426 17.75 -9.55 16.26
N PRO A 427 18.30 -9.27 15.08
CA PRO A 427 19.74 -9.15 14.89
C PRO A 427 20.24 -7.78 15.35
N ASP A 428 21.53 -7.67 15.63
CA ASP A 428 22.13 -6.44 16.18
C ASP A 428 22.30 -5.34 15.11
N THR A 429 22.31 -5.73 13.84
CA THR A 429 22.52 -4.87 12.68
C THR A 429 21.29 -4.06 12.29
N ILE A 430 20.10 -4.41 12.80
CA ILE A 430 18.85 -3.71 12.49
C ILE A 430 17.85 -3.81 13.62
N THR A 431 17.36 -2.66 14.09
CA THR A 431 16.27 -2.56 15.08
C THR A 431 14.99 -2.01 14.47
N ALA A 432 15.12 -1.12 13.50
CA ALA A 432 14.03 -0.43 12.83
C ALA A 432 14.35 -0.18 11.35
N LEU A 433 13.33 -0.25 10.49
CA LEU A 433 13.42 0.16 9.08
C LEU A 433 12.95 1.60 8.86
N ALA A 434 12.20 2.16 9.79
CA ALA A 434 11.74 3.53 9.75
C ALA A 434 11.80 4.14 11.15
N LEU A 435 11.92 5.47 11.27
CA LEU A 435 11.92 6.12 12.59
C LEU A 435 10.60 5.91 13.32
N GLU A 436 9.52 5.77 12.56
CA GLU A 436 8.18 5.47 13.05
C GLU A 436 8.12 4.12 13.79
N ASP A 437 8.95 3.14 13.41
CA ASP A 437 9.03 1.86 14.12
C ASP A 437 9.56 2.05 15.55
N ASN A 438 10.49 2.99 15.75
CA ASN A 438 11.03 3.32 17.08
C ASN A 438 9.98 4.02 17.95
N GLU A 439 9.15 4.90 17.37
CA GLU A 439 8.06 5.56 18.12
C GLU A 439 6.99 4.56 18.57
N LEU A 440 6.79 3.49 17.81
CA LEU A 440 5.84 2.41 18.11
C LEU A 440 6.43 1.33 19.03
N TRP A 441 7.53 1.60 19.73
CA TRP A 441 8.17 0.63 20.64
C TRP A 441 7.22 0.05 21.70
N LEU A 442 6.22 0.81 22.16
CA LEU A 442 5.22 0.33 23.14
C LEU A 442 4.34 -0.79 22.56
N ARG A 443 3.97 -0.72 21.27
CA ARG A 443 3.23 -1.78 20.57
C ARG A 443 4.08 -3.04 20.46
N SER A 444 5.35 -2.87 20.09
CA SER A 444 6.32 -3.97 20.00
C SER A 444 6.58 -4.61 21.37
N LEU A 445 6.62 -3.80 22.45
CA LEU A 445 6.69 -4.29 23.82
C LEU A 445 5.45 -5.14 24.16
N PHE A 446 4.24 -4.63 23.92
CA PHE A 446 3.01 -5.37 24.23
C PHE A 446 2.92 -6.71 23.48
N GLY A 447 3.17 -6.71 22.17
CA GLY A 447 3.13 -7.93 21.36
C GLY A 447 4.09 -9.01 21.87
N LEU A 448 5.27 -8.60 22.30
CA LEU A 448 6.28 -9.54 22.77
C LEU A 448 6.13 -9.93 24.25
N VAL A 449 5.46 -9.12 25.08
CA VAL A 449 4.95 -9.58 26.39
C VAL A 449 3.94 -10.71 26.19
N CYS A 450 3.01 -10.57 25.25
CA CYS A 450 2.06 -11.64 24.91
C CYS A 450 2.79 -12.91 24.45
N GLN A 451 3.79 -12.78 23.58
CA GLN A 451 4.59 -13.93 23.12
C GLN A 451 5.42 -14.56 24.23
N PHE A 452 5.99 -13.75 25.14
CA PHE A 452 6.67 -14.26 26.32
C PHE A 452 5.73 -15.08 27.20
N ILE A 453 4.49 -14.63 27.38
CA ILE A 453 3.47 -15.38 28.14
C ILE A 453 3.14 -16.72 27.45
N VAL A 454 2.92 -16.72 26.13
CA VAL A 454 2.61 -17.94 25.37
C VAL A 454 3.78 -18.93 25.41
N THR A 455 5.01 -18.44 25.19
CA THR A 455 6.21 -19.28 25.27
C THR A 455 6.42 -19.80 26.70
N LEU A 456 6.25 -18.98 27.73
CA LEU A 456 6.30 -19.40 29.13
C LEU A 456 5.23 -20.46 29.44
N TYR A 457 4.02 -20.33 28.90
CA TYR A 457 2.97 -21.34 29.02
C TYR A 457 3.38 -22.68 28.42
N VAL A 458 3.91 -22.69 27.19
CA VAL A 458 4.46 -23.90 26.55
C VAL A 458 5.59 -24.51 27.39
N PHE A 459 6.47 -23.68 27.95
CA PHE A 459 7.54 -24.12 28.82
C PHE A 459 7.00 -24.82 30.08
N LEU A 460 6.01 -24.21 30.74
CA LEU A 460 5.39 -24.76 31.95
C LEU A 460 4.67 -26.09 31.68
N LEU A 461 3.96 -26.20 30.55
CA LEU A 461 3.29 -27.44 30.13
C LEU A 461 4.29 -28.57 29.85
N SER A 462 5.49 -28.25 29.40
CA SER A 462 6.50 -29.27 29.10
C SER A 462 7.08 -29.95 30.35
N ILE A 463 6.81 -29.45 31.56
CA ILE A 463 7.36 -30.02 32.80
C ILE A 463 6.57 -31.29 33.20
N PRO A 464 7.23 -32.45 33.42
CA PRO A 464 8.68 -32.69 33.44
C PRO A 464 9.28 -33.10 32.07
N ASN A 465 10.36 -32.41 31.66
CA ASN A 465 11.05 -32.59 30.37
C ASN A 465 12.50 -33.09 30.57
N SER A 466 13.01 -33.99 29.72
CA SER A 466 14.43 -34.40 29.75
C SER A 466 15.41 -33.33 29.28
N LEU A 467 14.93 -32.35 28.50
CA LEU A 467 15.66 -31.20 27.96
C LEU A 467 15.39 -29.89 28.72
N LEU A 468 14.90 -29.96 29.96
CA LEU A 468 14.51 -28.77 30.74
C LEU A 468 15.64 -27.74 30.90
N VAL A 469 16.88 -28.19 31.14
CA VAL A 469 18.03 -27.29 31.36
C VAL A 469 18.41 -26.54 30.07
N PRO A 470 18.62 -27.20 28.91
CA PRO A 470 18.80 -26.50 27.63
C PRO A 470 17.69 -25.51 27.30
N THR A 471 16.43 -25.89 27.52
CA THR A 471 15.26 -25.04 27.25
C THR A 471 15.25 -23.81 28.15
N SER A 472 15.58 -23.96 29.44
CA SER A 472 15.69 -22.84 30.38
C SER A 472 16.81 -21.87 30.01
N LEU A 473 17.96 -22.37 29.57
CA LEU A 473 19.07 -21.53 29.09
C LEU A 473 18.67 -20.73 27.84
N MET A 474 17.90 -21.35 26.95
CA MET A 474 17.42 -20.68 25.75
C MET A 474 16.39 -19.59 26.07
N LEU A 475 15.52 -19.82 27.04
CA LEU A 475 14.59 -18.81 27.55
C LEU A 475 15.35 -17.59 28.10
N VAL A 476 16.38 -17.81 28.92
CA VAL A 476 17.22 -16.72 29.46
C VAL A 476 17.88 -15.93 28.33
N ALA A 477 18.51 -16.61 27.38
CA ALA A 477 19.14 -15.94 26.23
C ALA A 477 18.12 -15.16 25.38
N GLY A 478 16.92 -15.71 25.18
CA GLY A 478 15.82 -15.07 24.46
C GLY A 478 15.33 -13.79 25.13
N VAL A 479 15.10 -13.84 26.44
CA VAL A 479 14.69 -12.66 27.24
C VAL A 479 15.77 -11.57 27.20
N ILE A 480 17.05 -11.94 27.29
CA ILE A 480 18.15 -10.97 27.22
C ILE A 480 18.14 -10.21 25.87
N LYS A 481 18.16 -10.93 24.74
CA LYS A 481 18.14 -10.29 23.41
C LYS A 481 16.89 -9.47 23.16
N TYR A 482 15.78 -9.92 23.75
CA TYR A 482 14.53 -9.18 23.69
C TYR A 482 14.62 -7.83 24.42
N VAL A 483 15.09 -7.83 25.67
CA VAL A 483 15.27 -6.59 26.45
C VAL A 483 16.22 -5.62 25.73
N GLU A 484 17.28 -6.13 25.10
CA GLU A 484 18.18 -5.32 24.29
C GLU A 484 17.48 -4.66 23.10
N ARG A 485 16.62 -5.38 22.37
CA ARG A 485 15.87 -4.83 21.23
C ARG A 485 14.93 -3.71 21.66
N ILE A 486 14.14 -3.93 22.72
CA ILE A 486 13.20 -2.93 23.22
C ILE A 486 13.92 -1.72 23.79
N GLY A 487 14.99 -1.95 24.56
CA GLY A 487 15.83 -0.86 25.05
C GLY A 487 16.37 -0.01 23.89
N ALA A 488 16.79 -0.64 22.79
CA ALA A 488 17.37 0.08 21.66
C ALA A 488 16.29 0.91 20.94
N MET A 489 15.12 0.34 20.68
CA MET A 489 13.99 1.07 20.09
C MET A 489 13.51 2.22 21.00
N HIS A 490 13.44 1.98 22.31
CA HIS A 490 13.05 2.99 23.28
C HIS A 490 14.07 4.13 23.37
N GLY A 491 15.37 3.83 23.36
CA GLY A 491 16.43 4.83 23.36
C GLY A 491 16.49 5.64 22.05
N ALA A 492 16.20 4.98 20.92
CA ALA A 492 16.16 5.59 19.60
C ALA A 492 14.85 6.35 19.29
N SER A 493 13.82 6.23 20.15
CA SER A 493 12.59 7.05 20.03
C SER A 493 12.96 8.52 20.23
N LEU A 494 12.47 9.37 19.33
CA LEU A 494 12.82 10.77 19.23
C LEU A 494 12.51 11.54 20.52
N LYS A 495 11.39 11.23 21.17
CA LYS A 495 11.01 11.84 22.46
C LYS A 495 12.03 11.49 23.54
N ARG A 496 12.36 10.21 23.71
CA ARG A 496 13.29 9.76 24.74
C ARG A 496 14.72 10.18 24.43
N PHE A 497 15.10 10.14 23.16
CA PHE A 497 16.37 10.63 22.66
C PHE A 497 16.54 12.11 23.04
N LYS A 498 15.52 12.95 22.85
CA LYS A 498 15.49 14.34 23.31
C LYS A 498 15.62 14.46 24.83
N ASP A 499 14.81 13.72 25.58
CA ASP A 499 14.84 13.74 27.05
C ASP A 499 16.21 13.33 27.60
N SER A 500 16.92 12.42 26.93
CA SER A 500 18.27 11.98 27.34
C SER A 500 19.35 13.04 27.18
N MET A 501 19.12 14.05 26.32
CA MET A 501 20.03 15.19 26.12
C MET A 501 19.74 16.35 27.06
N LEU A 502 18.49 16.46 27.53
CA LEU A 502 18.08 17.40 28.56
C LEU A 502 18.62 16.88 29.89
N GLY A 503 19.84 17.26 30.26
CA GLY A 503 20.37 17.05 31.61
C GLY A 503 19.45 17.69 32.66
N ASP A 504 19.65 17.33 33.94
CA ASP A 504 18.96 18.01 35.04
C ASP A 504 19.12 19.53 34.87
N PRO A 505 18.05 20.33 35.05
CA PRO A 505 18.11 21.77 34.84
C PRO A 505 19.11 22.37 35.83
N GLU A 506 20.36 22.53 35.41
CA GLU A 506 21.37 23.23 36.19
C GLU A 506 21.04 24.72 36.14
N PRO A 507 20.64 25.35 37.26
CA PRO A 507 20.63 26.80 37.32
C PRO A 507 22.06 27.26 37.01
N GLY A 508 22.25 27.90 35.86
CA GLY A 508 23.57 28.22 35.34
C GLY A 508 24.46 28.84 36.42
N ASN A 509 25.75 28.53 36.41
CA ASN A 509 26.70 28.82 37.50
C ASN A 509 26.74 30.31 37.95
N ASP A 510 26.28 31.23 37.10
CA ASP A 510 26.11 32.66 37.44
C ASP A 510 24.80 32.97 38.19
N TYR A 511 23.71 32.21 37.97
CA TYR A 511 22.44 32.34 38.71
C TYR A 511 22.53 31.77 40.12
N THR A 512 23.18 30.62 40.31
CA THR A 512 23.46 30.07 41.64
C THR A 512 24.27 31.07 42.46
N ARG A 513 25.34 31.62 41.87
CA ARG A 513 26.14 32.67 42.49
C ARG A 513 25.35 33.96 42.74
N PHE A 514 24.52 34.37 41.79
CA PHE A 514 23.63 35.55 41.93
C PHE A 514 22.60 35.37 43.05
N MET A 515 22.01 34.19 43.17
CA MET A 515 21.03 33.88 44.21
C MET A 515 21.67 33.73 45.59
N GLU A 516 22.89 33.21 45.68
CA GLU A 516 23.68 33.23 46.92
C GLU A 516 24.00 34.68 47.32
N GLU A 517 24.47 35.51 46.39
CA GLU A 517 24.80 36.90 46.65
C GLU A 517 23.57 37.73 47.05
N TYR A 518 22.41 37.48 46.40
CA TYR A 518 21.13 38.07 46.77
C TYR A 518 20.64 37.60 48.14
N LYS A 519 20.75 36.30 48.45
CA LYS A 519 20.36 35.75 49.76
C LYS A 519 21.19 36.37 50.89
N ILE A 520 22.51 36.49 50.72
CA ILE A 520 23.41 37.12 51.70
C ILE A 520 23.00 38.59 51.92
N ARG A 521 22.74 39.35 50.85
CA ARG A 521 22.40 40.79 50.95
C ARG A 521 20.99 41.05 51.47
N LYS A 522 20.03 40.14 51.23
CA LYS A 522 18.70 40.18 51.85
C LYS A 522 18.77 39.96 53.37
N ILE A 523 19.67 39.09 53.83
CA ILE A 523 19.94 38.90 55.26
C ILE A 523 20.55 40.17 55.88
N LEU A 524 21.38 40.91 55.12
CA LEU A 524 22.02 42.16 55.55
C LEU A 524 21.13 43.42 55.46
N LYS A 525 19.89 43.33 54.94
CA LYS A 525 18.94 44.45 54.76
C LYS A 525 19.46 45.66 53.97
N GLU A 526 20.34 45.46 52.98
CA GLU A 526 20.79 46.54 52.09
C GLU A 526 19.77 46.84 50.97
N PRO A 527 19.55 48.13 50.61
CA PRO A 527 18.70 48.50 49.48
C PRO A 527 19.37 48.07 48.16
N SER A 528 18.71 47.20 47.41
CA SER A 528 19.29 46.55 46.22
C SER A 528 18.38 46.78 45.00
N GLN A 529 18.87 47.46 43.96
CA GLN A 529 18.10 47.74 42.74
C GLN A 529 18.62 46.95 41.54
N LEU A 530 17.72 46.22 40.88
CA LEU A 530 18.02 45.26 39.83
C LEU A 530 18.11 45.99 38.48
N VAL A 531 19.32 46.20 37.95
CA VAL A 531 19.55 46.90 36.68
C VAL A 531 20.08 45.92 35.63
N ARG A 532 19.52 45.96 34.41
CA ARG A 532 19.99 45.15 33.29
C ARG A 532 21.10 45.90 32.57
N ILE A 533 22.35 45.45 32.72
CA ILE A 533 23.50 46.05 32.03
C ILE A 533 23.99 45.10 30.95
N GLN A 534 24.12 45.58 29.71
CA GLN A 534 24.86 44.86 28.66
C GLN A 534 26.34 44.80 29.06
N LYS A 535 26.91 43.59 29.24
CA LYS A 535 28.35 43.45 29.49
C LYS A 535 29.13 43.97 28.27
N PRO A 536 30.14 44.83 28.44
CA PRO A 536 31.10 45.09 27.36
C PRO A 536 31.86 43.79 27.05
N LYS A 537 32.14 43.56 25.76
CA LYS A 537 32.94 42.42 25.28
C LYS A 537 34.25 42.38 26.06
N LYS A 538 34.41 41.40 26.96
CA LYS A 538 35.74 41.03 27.44
C LYS A 538 36.45 40.37 26.27
N GLU A 539 37.57 40.95 25.84
CA GLU A 539 38.58 40.22 25.07
C GLU A 539 38.91 38.94 25.83
N GLN A 540 38.39 37.82 25.32
CA GLN A 540 38.74 36.51 25.83
C GLN A 540 40.18 36.24 25.40
N GLY A 541 41.05 36.18 26.41
CA GLY A 541 42.43 35.77 26.23
C GLY A 541 42.51 34.50 25.40
N VAL A 542 43.40 34.55 24.41
CA VAL A 542 43.74 33.47 23.48
C VAL A 542 44.03 32.19 24.27
N VAL A 543 43.02 31.32 24.39
CA VAL A 543 43.21 29.94 24.83
C VAL A 543 43.94 29.24 23.70
N LYS A 544 45.24 29.04 23.89
CA LYS A 544 46.08 28.22 23.00
C LYS A 544 45.56 26.78 23.03
N VAL A 545 44.90 26.32 21.98
CA VAL A 545 44.71 24.87 21.73
C VAL A 545 44.98 24.52 20.27
N ALA A 546 45.86 23.51 20.17
CA ALA A 546 46.15 22.57 19.10
C ALA A 546 46.57 23.10 17.71
N VAL A 547 47.90 23.08 17.56
CA VAL A 547 48.69 22.98 16.33
C VAL A 547 48.01 22.10 15.26
N ARG A 548 47.75 22.72 14.10
CA ARG A 548 47.47 22.10 12.81
C ARG A 548 48.42 20.92 12.52
N PRO A 549 47.97 19.69 12.26
CA PRO A 549 48.82 18.72 11.58
C PRO A 549 49.04 19.22 10.15
N LYS A 550 50.29 19.32 9.71
CA LYS A 550 50.66 19.70 8.33
C LYS A 550 50.27 18.65 7.26
N ARG A 551 49.42 17.66 7.58
CA ARG A 551 49.07 16.51 6.73
C ARG A 551 47.59 16.14 6.91
N CYS A 552 47.01 15.50 5.88
CA CYS A 552 45.68 14.88 5.90
C CYS A 552 45.50 14.02 7.17
N LEU A 553 44.32 14.11 7.77
CA LEU A 553 43.99 13.43 9.01
C LEU A 553 44.11 11.91 8.83
N THR A 554 44.65 11.23 9.83
CA THR A 554 44.66 9.77 9.82
C THR A 554 43.24 9.24 10.02
N PRO A 555 42.87 8.05 9.49
CA PRO A 555 41.53 7.48 9.66
C PRO A 555 41.09 7.39 11.13
N LEU A 556 42.02 7.10 12.05
CA LEU A 556 41.73 7.05 13.49
C LEU A 556 41.37 8.43 14.06
N GLN A 557 42.10 9.48 13.66
CA GLN A 557 41.81 10.86 14.09
C GLN A 557 40.45 11.34 13.55
N VAL A 558 40.11 10.99 12.30
CA VAL A 558 38.79 11.27 11.71
C VAL A 558 37.70 10.67 12.58
N VAL A 559 37.80 9.39 12.94
CA VAL A 559 36.83 8.69 13.79
C VAL A 559 36.72 9.32 15.18
N GLN A 560 37.84 9.70 15.79
CA GLN A 560 37.86 10.35 17.11
C GLN A 560 37.20 11.74 17.10
N HIS A 561 37.52 12.57 16.11
CA HIS A 561 36.90 13.88 15.95
C HIS A 561 35.40 13.76 15.62
N ALA A 562 35.03 12.86 14.71
CA ALA A 562 33.64 12.56 14.38
C ALA A 562 32.86 12.09 15.62
N TYR A 563 33.45 11.26 16.49
CA TYR A 563 32.79 10.80 17.72
C TYR A 563 32.61 11.94 18.75
N LYS A 564 33.59 12.84 18.87
CA LYS A 564 33.48 14.04 19.71
C LYS A 564 32.32 14.90 19.23
N TYR A 565 32.29 15.21 17.93
CA TYR A 565 31.28 16.10 17.36
C TYR A 565 29.90 15.48 17.26
N PHE A 566 29.81 14.19 16.94
CA PHE A 566 28.57 13.42 17.05
C PHE A 566 27.94 13.57 18.43
N ASN A 567 28.70 13.41 19.52
CA ASN A 567 28.12 13.55 20.87
C ASN A 567 27.63 14.96 21.19
N ILE A 568 28.16 15.98 20.53
CA ILE A 568 27.70 17.36 20.63
C ILE A 568 26.44 17.52 19.77
N TYR A 569 26.52 17.23 18.48
CA TYR A 569 25.53 17.58 17.47
C TYR A 569 24.43 16.53 17.25
N LYS A 570 24.46 15.37 17.92
CA LYS A 570 23.37 14.38 17.84
C LYS A 570 22.01 14.95 18.26
N GLY A 571 21.99 15.99 19.11
CA GLY A 571 20.77 16.74 19.46
C GLY A 571 20.12 17.48 18.28
N LEU A 572 20.81 17.65 17.15
CA LEU A 572 20.30 18.32 15.95
C LEU A 572 19.09 17.58 15.37
N VAL A 573 19.06 16.24 15.53
CA VAL A 573 17.96 15.35 15.12
C VAL A 573 16.65 15.64 15.85
N VAL A 574 16.70 16.26 17.03
CA VAL A 574 15.54 16.59 17.88
C VAL A 574 15.32 18.10 18.05
N ASP A 575 15.91 18.89 17.14
CA ASP A 575 15.91 20.35 17.16
C ASP A 575 16.37 20.95 18.49
N PHE A 576 17.46 20.40 19.05
CA PHE A 576 18.07 20.88 20.29
C PHE A 576 18.72 22.26 20.11
N ILE A 577 18.57 23.15 21.10
CA ILE A 577 19.16 24.50 21.09
C ILE A 577 20.56 24.45 21.73
N TYR A 578 21.58 24.94 21.03
CA TYR A 578 22.99 24.85 21.47
C TYR A 578 23.49 26.10 22.19
N THR A 579 24.38 25.91 23.16
CA THR A 579 25.05 27.02 23.86
C THR A 579 26.13 27.68 22.99
N SER A 580 26.36 28.99 23.17
CA SER A 580 27.25 29.78 22.31
C SER A 580 28.70 29.30 22.28
N GLN A 581 29.15 28.63 23.34
CA GLN A 581 30.53 28.17 23.49
C GLN A 581 30.81 26.92 22.63
N GLN A 582 29.88 25.98 22.56
CA GLN A 582 30.06 24.69 21.88
C GLN A 582 30.19 24.84 20.36
N TRP A 583 29.34 25.67 19.73
CA TRP A 583 29.42 25.87 18.28
C TRP A 583 30.60 26.77 17.87
N THR A 584 31.06 27.68 18.73
CA THR A 584 32.25 28.52 18.44
C THR A 584 33.52 27.68 18.32
N GLU A 585 33.67 26.67 19.19
CA GLU A 585 34.79 25.72 19.14
C GLU A 585 34.74 24.88 17.85
N SER A 586 33.56 24.35 17.52
CA SER A 586 33.34 23.59 16.28
C SER A 586 33.64 24.44 15.04
N LYS A 587 33.13 25.68 14.98
CA LYS A 587 33.37 26.60 13.88
C LYS A 587 34.85 26.85 13.65
N GLN A 588 35.62 27.13 14.72
CA GLN A 588 37.06 27.37 14.60
C GLN A 588 37.80 26.12 14.09
N PHE A 589 37.41 24.94 14.56
CA PHE A 589 37.99 23.67 14.10
C PHE A 589 37.69 23.43 12.62
N PHE A 590 36.43 23.47 12.19
CA PHE A 590 36.06 23.26 10.80
C PHE A 590 36.66 24.33 9.89
N HIS A 591 36.73 25.59 10.31
CA HIS A 591 37.38 26.64 9.52
C HIS A 591 38.89 26.39 9.27
N SER A 592 39.54 25.55 10.09
CA SER A 592 40.95 25.17 9.96
C SER A 592 41.19 23.92 9.09
N LEU A 593 40.13 23.16 8.76
CA LEU A 593 40.19 21.90 8.00
C LEU A 593 40.23 22.12 6.48
N LEU A 594 40.78 21.12 5.79
CA LEU A 594 40.63 20.93 4.34
C LEU A 594 39.22 20.38 4.03
N SER A 595 38.71 20.67 2.82
CA SER A 595 37.37 20.24 2.39
C SER A 595 37.18 18.72 2.43
N GLU A 596 38.17 17.95 1.95
CA GLU A 596 38.18 16.48 1.98
C GLU A 596 38.14 15.93 3.42
N ASP A 597 38.97 16.49 4.31
CA ASP A 597 39.04 16.09 5.71
C ASP A 597 37.70 16.37 6.43
N ALA A 598 37.07 17.50 6.13
CA ALA A 598 35.74 17.83 6.66
C ALA A 598 34.68 16.84 6.16
N LEU A 599 34.70 16.47 4.87
CA LEU A 599 33.77 15.48 4.30
C LEU A 599 33.87 14.13 5.02
N ARG A 600 35.10 13.64 5.24
CA ARG A 600 35.35 12.37 5.93
C ARG A 600 34.83 12.37 7.37
N ILE A 601 34.98 13.48 8.10
CA ILE A 601 34.44 13.62 9.46
C ILE A 601 32.91 13.56 9.44
N LEU A 602 32.27 14.33 8.55
CA LEU A 602 30.80 14.36 8.44
C LEU A 602 30.22 13.01 8.03
N GLU A 603 30.91 12.26 7.15
CA GLU A 603 30.48 10.93 6.73
C GLU A 603 30.44 9.94 7.92
N VAL A 604 31.47 9.95 8.75
CA VAL A 604 31.54 9.11 9.95
C VAL A 604 30.50 9.57 10.98
N GLU A 605 30.29 10.87 11.14
CA GLU A 605 29.26 11.43 12.03
C GLU A 605 27.85 11.00 11.64
N LEU A 606 27.48 11.09 10.35
CA LEU A 606 26.20 10.57 9.85
C LEU A 606 26.07 9.05 10.07
N SER A 607 27.18 8.31 9.95
CA SER A 607 27.21 6.87 10.24
C SER A 607 26.95 6.58 11.72
N PHE A 608 27.41 7.43 12.64
CA PHE A 608 27.10 7.35 14.07
C PHE A 608 25.63 7.67 14.38
N ILE A 609 25.07 8.73 13.77
CA ILE A 609 23.63 9.05 13.90
C ILE A 609 22.77 7.89 13.40
N TYR A 610 23.11 7.32 12.24
CA TYR A 610 22.43 6.14 11.72
C TYR A 610 22.51 4.93 12.67
N GLY A 611 23.69 4.66 13.23
CA GLY A 611 23.90 3.55 14.16
C GLY A 611 23.02 3.68 15.41
N THR A 612 22.92 4.90 15.94
CA THR A 612 22.09 5.23 17.10
C THR A 612 20.60 4.99 16.81
N LEU A 613 20.11 5.43 15.65
CA LEU A 613 18.68 5.43 15.35
C LEU A 613 18.14 4.09 14.82
N PHE A 614 18.94 3.32 14.09
CA PHE A 614 18.43 2.15 13.34
C PHE A 614 19.14 0.82 13.68
N THR A 615 20.00 0.78 14.69
CA THR A 615 20.71 -0.43 15.12
C THR A 615 20.78 -0.51 16.66
N LYS A 616 21.25 -1.65 17.21
CA LYS A 616 21.38 -1.81 18.68
C LYS A 616 22.65 -1.17 19.27
N VAL A 617 23.43 -0.45 18.46
CA VAL A 617 24.81 -0.03 18.78
C VAL A 617 24.94 0.72 20.11
N ASP A 618 23.98 1.59 20.45
CA ASP A 618 24.00 2.37 21.70
C ASP A 618 23.99 1.49 22.96
N ILE A 619 23.18 0.43 22.98
CA ILE A 619 23.13 -0.52 24.10
C ILE A 619 24.34 -1.43 24.09
N LEU A 620 24.75 -1.88 22.91
CA LEU A 620 25.83 -2.85 22.76
C LEU A 620 27.20 -2.32 23.19
N HIS A 621 27.44 -1.01 23.10
CA HIS A 621 28.66 -0.39 23.62
C HIS A 621 28.60 -0.02 25.10
N THR A 622 27.52 -0.36 25.81
CA THR A 622 27.48 -0.27 27.27
C THR A 622 28.10 -1.53 27.89
N TRP A 623 28.61 -1.40 29.12
CA TRP A 623 29.10 -2.56 29.88
C TRP A 623 27.99 -3.58 30.17
N ILE A 624 26.74 -3.12 30.29
CA ILE A 624 25.55 -3.98 30.45
C ILE A 624 25.33 -4.82 29.18
N GLY A 625 25.32 -4.19 27.99
CA GLY A 625 25.17 -4.91 26.72
C GLY A 625 26.30 -5.90 26.44
N ALA A 626 27.55 -5.55 26.78
CA ALA A 626 28.67 -6.48 26.69
C ALA A 626 28.48 -7.71 27.59
N THR A 627 28.00 -7.51 28.82
CA THR A 627 27.72 -8.59 29.78
C THR A 627 26.59 -9.48 29.29
N PHE A 628 25.49 -8.89 28.81
CA PHE A 628 24.34 -9.60 28.26
C PHE A 628 24.70 -10.48 27.06
N ARG A 629 25.55 -10.00 26.15
CA ARG A 629 26.07 -10.82 25.05
C ARG A 629 26.92 -12.00 25.51
N CYS A 630 27.80 -11.79 26.49
CA CYS A 630 28.61 -12.89 27.05
C CYS A 630 27.71 -13.96 27.70
N ILE A 631 26.66 -13.53 28.42
CA ILE A 631 25.68 -14.44 29.04
C ILE A 631 24.91 -15.19 27.94
N ALA A 632 24.35 -14.50 26.96
CA ALA A 632 23.56 -15.12 25.89
C ALA A 632 24.39 -16.12 25.06
N LEU A 633 25.62 -15.76 24.68
CA LEU A 633 26.53 -16.64 23.97
C LEU A 633 26.93 -17.85 24.85
N GLY A 634 27.20 -17.61 26.13
CA GLY A 634 27.45 -18.66 27.12
C GLY A 634 26.29 -19.64 27.22
N CYS A 635 25.05 -19.16 27.30
CA CYS A 635 23.84 -19.99 27.31
C CYS A 635 23.73 -20.88 26.08
N LEU A 636 24.07 -20.38 24.87
CA LEU A 636 24.06 -21.17 23.64
C LEU A 636 25.12 -22.29 23.66
N PHE A 637 26.36 -21.98 24.06
CA PHE A 637 27.42 -22.99 24.17
C PHE A 637 27.10 -24.04 25.24
N THR A 638 26.60 -23.64 26.40
CA THR A 638 26.19 -24.55 27.46
C THR A 638 25.01 -25.42 27.02
N SER A 639 24.02 -24.84 26.34
CA SER A 639 22.89 -25.58 25.76
C SER A 639 23.36 -26.61 24.74
N LEU A 640 24.31 -26.27 23.86
CA LEU A 640 24.90 -27.19 22.89
C LEU A 640 25.60 -28.37 23.59
N TYR A 641 26.40 -28.08 24.62
CA TYR A 641 27.11 -29.09 25.39
C TYR A 641 26.14 -30.07 26.05
N ILE A 642 25.12 -29.55 26.74
CA ILE A 642 24.14 -30.38 27.45
C ILE A 642 23.34 -31.22 26.44
N PHE A 643 22.82 -30.62 25.35
CA PHE A 643 22.09 -31.33 24.31
C PHE A 643 22.93 -32.43 23.63
N LYS A 644 24.26 -32.21 23.51
CA LYS A 644 25.17 -33.24 23.03
C LYS A 644 25.26 -34.43 23.98
N THR A 645 25.32 -34.19 25.29
CA THR A 645 25.42 -35.24 26.33
C THR A 645 24.09 -35.91 26.67
N SER A 646 22.95 -35.28 26.38
CA SER A 646 21.61 -35.86 26.61
C SER A 646 21.35 -37.09 25.75
N ARG A 647 20.63 -38.07 26.32
CA ARG A 647 20.18 -39.28 25.63
C ARG A 647 19.17 -38.92 24.55
N LYS A 648 19.36 -39.44 23.33
CA LYS A 648 18.54 -39.12 22.15
C LYS A 648 17.58 -40.25 21.75
N ASP A 649 17.46 -41.25 22.59
CA ASP A 649 16.63 -42.44 22.33
C ASP A 649 15.15 -42.03 22.35
N GLY A 650 14.48 -42.17 21.20
CA GLY A 650 13.07 -41.84 21.03
C GLY A 650 12.75 -40.47 20.43
N TYR A 651 13.75 -39.71 19.95
CA TYR A 651 13.53 -38.51 19.13
C TYR A 651 13.67 -38.82 17.64
N ASP A 652 12.93 -38.10 16.78
CA ASP A 652 13.12 -38.19 15.34
C ASP A 652 14.51 -37.68 14.92
N ARG A 653 15.16 -38.42 14.02
CA ARG A 653 16.54 -38.13 13.59
C ARG A 653 16.66 -36.78 12.91
N PHE A 654 15.63 -36.35 12.16
CA PHE A 654 15.60 -35.05 11.51
C PHE A 654 15.47 -33.93 12.54
N ASP A 655 14.60 -34.08 13.54
CA ASP A 655 14.38 -33.06 14.58
C ASP A 655 15.62 -32.83 15.45
N VAL A 656 16.37 -33.89 15.73
CA VAL A 656 17.69 -33.79 16.38
C VAL A 656 18.67 -33.01 15.49
N GLY A 657 18.72 -33.31 14.19
CA GLY A 657 19.57 -32.60 13.22
C GLY A 657 19.20 -31.13 13.10
N LEU A 658 17.90 -30.82 13.03
CA LEU A 658 17.36 -29.47 13.00
C LEU A 658 17.76 -28.69 14.26
N THR A 659 17.63 -29.30 15.44
CA THR A 659 18.00 -28.67 16.71
C THR A 659 19.49 -28.33 16.77
N TYR A 660 20.37 -29.20 16.26
CA TYR A 660 21.78 -28.86 16.09
C TYR A 660 21.98 -27.69 15.13
N ALA A 661 21.31 -27.69 13.97
CA ALA A 661 21.41 -26.61 12.99
C ALA A 661 20.97 -25.26 13.59
N LEU A 662 19.94 -25.23 14.43
CA LEU A 662 19.48 -24.03 15.13
C LEU A 662 20.53 -23.50 16.11
N ILE A 663 21.06 -24.37 16.98
CA ILE A 663 22.06 -23.95 17.98
C ILE A 663 23.35 -23.47 17.29
N PHE A 664 23.86 -24.21 16.30
CA PHE A 664 25.03 -23.79 15.53
C PHE A 664 24.77 -22.49 14.75
N GLY A 665 23.58 -22.34 14.15
CA GLY A 665 23.17 -21.13 13.47
C GLY A 665 23.13 -19.93 14.41
N GLY A 666 22.53 -20.06 15.59
CA GLY A 666 22.49 -19.02 16.61
C GLY A 666 23.89 -18.60 17.07
N ILE A 667 24.79 -19.56 17.35
CA ILE A 667 26.18 -19.29 17.71
C ILE A 667 26.90 -18.57 16.57
N ALA A 668 26.74 -19.03 15.32
CA ALA A 668 27.39 -18.41 14.16
C ALA A 668 26.94 -16.96 13.97
N LEU A 669 25.63 -16.69 14.06
CA LEU A 669 25.08 -15.32 13.94
C LEU A 669 25.57 -14.38 15.04
N ASP A 670 25.71 -14.88 16.28
CA ASP A 670 26.23 -14.08 17.40
C ASP A 670 27.73 -13.81 17.25
N LEU A 671 28.51 -14.79 16.82
CA LEU A 671 29.93 -14.60 16.52
C LEU A 671 30.16 -13.61 15.37
N ILE A 672 29.36 -13.67 14.31
CA ILE A 672 29.40 -12.70 13.21
C ILE A 672 29.04 -11.30 13.71
N SER A 673 28.02 -11.19 14.57
CA SER A 673 27.62 -9.89 15.15
C SER A 673 28.71 -9.30 16.05
N ILE A 674 29.41 -10.13 16.83
CA ILE A 674 30.56 -9.72 17.64
C ILE A 674 31.74 -9.29 16.76
N LEU A 675 31.98 -9.98 15.65
CA LEU A 675 33.02 -9.60 14.69
C LEU A 675 32.75 -8.22 14.08
N ILE A 676 31.55 -8.02 13.54
CA ILE A 676 31.12 -6.73 12.95
C ILE A 676 31.27 -5.62 13.99
N PHE A 677 30.87 -5.88 15.22
CA PHE A 677 30.99 -4.94 16.34
C PHE A 677 32.44 -4.61 16.70
N SER A 678 33.33 -5.61 16.75
CA SER A 678 34.74 -5.43 17.13
C SER A 678 35.51 -4.56 16.13
N VAL A 679 35.11 -4.59 14.85
CA VAL A 679 35.73 -3.82 13.76
C VAL A 679 34.98 -2.49 13.48
N SER A 680 33.92 -2.17 14.23
CA SER A 680 33.15 -0.94 14.02
C SER A 680 33.87 0.34 14.47
N ASP A 681 33.59 1.45 13.77
CA ASP A 681 34.12 2.79 14.08
C ASP A 681 33.85 3.21 15.54
N TRP A 682 32.71 2.79 16.10
CA TRP A 682 32.33 3.05 17.48
C TRP A 682 33.27 2.40 18.50
N THR A 683 33.64 1.13 18.27
CA THR A 683 34.59 0.39 19.12
C THR A 683 35.96 1.06 19.10
N PHE A 684 36.42 1.50 17.92
CA PHE A 684 37.67 2.23 17.78
C PHE A 684 37.64 3.59 18.49
N ALA A 685 36.53 4.34 18.37
CA ALA A 685 36.37 5.65 19.02
C ALA A 685 36.39 5.56 20.55
N ARG A 686 35.78 4.52 21.14
CA ARG A 686 35.61 4.38 22.59
C ARG A 686 36.83 3.75 23.29
N MET A 687 37.55 2.85 22.62
CA MET A 687 38.70 2.16 23.22
C MET A 687 40.03 2.91 23.04
N SER A 688 40.15 3.79 22.04
CA SER A 688 41.40 4.48 21.75
C SER A 688 41.51 5.78 22.55
N LYS A 689 42.48 5.87 23.48
CA LYS A 689 42.77 7.14 24.17
C LYS A 689 43.30 8.18 23.16
N PRO A 690 42.96 9.48 23.30
CA PRO A 690 43.27 10.53 22.32
C PRO A 690 44.78 10.86 22.15
N LYS A 691 45.68 10.11 22.78
CA LYS A 691 47.14 10.37 22.78
C LYS A 691 48.02 9.18 22.39
N GLU A 692 47.47 8.00 22.14
CA GLU A 692 48.28 6.89 21.64
C GLU A 692 48.12 6.81 20.13
N GLU A 693 49.18 7.16 19.40
CA GLU A 693 49.38 6.67 18.04
C GLU A 693 49.36 5.14 18.11
N LEU A 694 48.20 4.55 17.83
CA LEU A 694 48.10 3.11 17.70
C LEU A 694 48.90 2.74 16.45
N ASP A 695 50.10 2.21 16.68
CA ASP A 695 51.02 1.78 15.63
C ASP A 695 50.26 0.95 14.59
N LYS A 696 50.44 1.28 13.30
CA LYS A 696 49.82 0.60 12.13
C LYS A 696 49.96 -0.92 12.19
N LYS A 697 50.90 -1.42 12.99
CA LYS A 697 51.15 -2.82 13.28
C LYS A 697 50.02 -3.50 14.07
N HIS A 698 49.38 -2.84 15.04
CA HIS A 698 48.33 -3.46 15.87
C HIS A 698 47.00 -3.64 15.14
N THR A 699 46.57 -2.69 14.32
CA THR A 699 45.41 -2.84 13.43
C THR A 699 45.64 -3.93 12.39
N ARG A 700 46.84 -4.00 11.81
CA ARG A 700 47.21 -5.06 10.85
C ARG A 700 47.40 -6.43 11.51
N LEU A 701 47.79 -6.50 12.80
CA LEU A 701 47.86 -7.73 13.60
C LEU A 701 46.48 -8.20 14.03
N PHE A 702 45.57 -7.31 14.42
CA PHE A 702 44.19 -7.67 14.76
C PHE A 702 43.43 -8.20 13.53
N LEU A 703 43.60 -7.53 12.39
CA LEU A 703 43.11 -8.01 11.09
C LEU A 703 43.78 -9.35 10.72
N LYS A 704 45.12 -9.48 10.78
CA LYS A 704 45.80 -10.77 10.47
C LYS A 704 45.49 -11.90 11.46
N PHE A 705 45.21 -11.60 12.73
CA PHE A 705 44.87 -12.59 13.75
C PHE A 705 43.47 -13.18 13.48
N TRP A 706 42.52 -12.35 13.03
CA TRP A 706 41.18 -12.81 12.66
C TRP A 706 41.10 -13.39 11.23
N PHE A 707 41.75 -12.77 10.24
CA PHE A 707 41.87 -13.30 8.85
C PHE A 707 42.85 -14.49 8.73
N GLY A 708 43.60 -14.79 9.79
CA GLY A 708 44.48 -15.96 9.89
C GLY A 708 43.78 -17.22 10.40
N ILE A 709 42.51 -17.13 10.81
CA ILE A 709 41.68 -18.27 11.21
C ILE A 709 41.05 -18.87 9.94
N PRO A 710 41.43 -20.09 9.50
CA PRO A 710 40.98 -20.66 8.22
C PRO A 710 39.45 -20.76 8.10
N MET A 711 38.77 -20.98 9.22
CA MET A 711 37.31 -21.10 9.31
C MET A 711 36.58 -19.81 8.90
N ILE A 712 37.19 -18.64 9.11
CA ILE A 712 36.58 -17.34 8.81
C ILE A 712 36.73 -17.00 7.34
N ASN A 713 37.89 -17.28 6.72
CA ASN A 713 38.03 -17.18 5.27
C ASN A 713 37.11 -18.17 4.56
N TYR A 714 36.95 -19.39 5.08
CA TYR A 714 36.04 -20.38 4.53
C TYR A 714 34.57 -19.94 4.65
N LEU A 715 34.16 -19.33 5.77
CA LEU A 715 32.82 -18.76 5.95
C LEU A 715 32.59 -17.52 5.08
N LEU A 716 33.58 -16.64 4.95
CA LEU A 716 33.52 -15.46 4.08
C LEU A 716 33.44 -15.84 2.60
N GLU A 717 34.21 -16.85 2.16
CA GLU A 717 34.13 -17.44 0.81
C GLU A 717 32.80 -18.18 0.57
N PHE A 718 32.33 -18.97 1.55
CA PHE A 718 31.08 -19.72 1.44
C PHE A 718 29.85 -18.83 1.24
N PHE A 719 29.83 -17.64 1.86
CA PHE A 719 28.75 -16.66 1.68
C PHE A 719 29.02 -15.61 0.59
N GLY A 720 30.16 -15.67 -0.11
CA GLY A 720 30.50 -14.71 -1.18
C GLY A 720 30.69 -13.26 -0.70
N ILE A 721 31.18 -13.06 0.52
CA ILE A 721 31.40 -11.76 1.17
C ILE A 721 32.84 -11.18 1.04
N PRO A 722 33.88 -11.81 0.41
CA PRO A 722 35.21 -11.19 0.37
C PRO A 722 35.20 -9.83 -0.34
N ASP A 723 34.39 -9.70 -1.39
CA ASP A 723 34.21 -8.46 -2.13
C ASP A 723 33.58 -7.37 -1.25
N GLN A 724 32.62 -7.70 -0.39
CA GLN A 724 31.98 -6.74 0.51
C GLN A 724 32.89 -6.28 1.66
N VAL A 725 33.80 -7.14 2.13
CA VAL A 725 34.78 -6.77 3.16
C VAL A 725 35.90 -5.94 2.54
N ASN A 726 36.38 -6.27 1.34
CA ASN A 726 37.33 -5.44 0.61
C ASN A 726 36.73 -4.08 0.20
N GLU A 727 35.45 -4.04 -0.17
CA GLU A 727 34.66 -2.83 -0.46
C GLU A 727 34.31 -2.04 0.83
N MET A 728 34.28 -2.69 2.01
CA MET A 728 34.22 -2.03 3.32
C MET A 728 35.54 -1.40 3.76
N VAL A 729 36.68 -1.93 3.31
CA VAL A 729 38.00 -1.52 3.81
C VAL A 729 38.76 -0.61 2.82
N TYR A 730 38.50 -0.71 1.51
CA TYR A 730 39.23 0.04 0.48
C TYR A 730 38.36 0.43 -0.72
N THR A 731 37.39 1.33 -0.57
CA THR A 731 36.87 2.07 -1.74
C THR A 731 36.25 3.41 -1.33
N SER A 732 36.76 4.48 -1.93
CA SER A 732 36.16 5.80 -1.96
C SER A 732 34.79 5.72 -2.62
N ARG A 733 33.81 6.40 -2.02
CA ARG A 733 32.42 6.48 -2.48
C ARG A 733 32.24 7.67 -3.42
N GLU A 734 32.41 7.49 -4.72
CA GLU A 734 32.02 8.55 -5.67
C GLU A 734 30.51 8.51 -5.95
N ARG A 735 29.75 9.19 -5.10
CA ARG A 735 28.50 9.86 -5.52
C ARG A 735 28.60 11.38 -5.44
N LEU A 736 29.50 11.89 -4.60
CA LEU A 736 29.83 13.31 -4.51
C LEU A 736 31.23 13.46 -5.08
N THR A 737 31.38 14.09 -6.24
CA THR A 737 32.71 14.43 -6.75
C THR A 737 33.36 15.39 -5.75
N GLU A 738 34.63 15.16 -5.42
CA GLU A 738 35.37 16.01 -4.47
C GLU A 738 35.30 17.49 -4.87
N GLU A 739 35.24 17.75 -6.18
CA GLU A 739 35.09 19.08 -6.77
C GLU A 739 33.78 19.78 -6.40
N VAL A 740 32.64 19.07 -6.40
CA VAL A 740 31.34 19.63 -6.01
C VAL A 740 31.35 19.95 -4.52
N TRP A 741 31.92 19.07 -3.70
CA TRP A 741 32.03 19.31 -2.26
C TRP A 741 32.91 20.50 -1.93
N ASP A 742 34.05 20.64 -2.62
CA ASP A 742 35.02 21.72 -2.37
C ASP A 742 34.38 23.10 -2.54
N ILE A 743 33.59 23.29 -3.61
CA ILE A 743 32.88 24.55 -3.87
C ILE A 743 31.83 24.84 -2.78
N ILE A 744 31.05 23.83 -2.37
CA ILE A 744 30.05 23.99 -1.31
C ILE A 744 30.73 24.34 0.02
N TYR A 745 31.79 23.63 0.37
CA TYR A 745 32.52 23.80 1.62
C TYR A 745 33.15 25.19 1.72
N GLU A 746 33.86 25.64 0.69
CA GLU A 746 34.51 26.96 0.69
C GLU A 746 33.47 28.10 0.69
N GLU A 747 32.33 27.94 0.02
CA GLU A 747 31.28 28.96 0.04
C GLU A 747 30.59 29.04 1.42
N VAL A 748 30.25 27.92 2.04
CA VAL A 748 29.67 27.91 3.41
C VAL A 748 30.67 28.48 4.42
N LYS A 749 31.95 28.10 4.32
CA LYS A 749 33.03 28.61 5.15
C LYS A 749 33.20 30.13 4.99
N ARG A 750 33.22 30.63 3.75
CA ARG A 750 33.25 32.07 3.44
C ARG A 750 32.07 32.79 4.11
N ARG A 751 30.84 32.31 3.94
CA ARG A 751 29.63 32.89 4.56
C ARG A 751 29.71 32.91 6.09
N SER A 752 30.24 31.85 6.68
CA SER A 752 30.42 31.77 8.13
C SER A 752 31.35 32.87 8.67
N ALA A 753 32.34 33.32 7.89
CA ALA A 753 33.28 34.37 8.31
C ALA A 753 32.62 35.74 8.51
N PHE A 754 31.53 36.02 7.77
CA PHE A 754 30.76 37.26 7.90
C PHE A 754 29.84 37.29 9.13
N VAL A 755 29.64 36.15 9.81
CA VAL A 755 28.90 36.07 11.07
C VAL A 755 29.80 36.57 12.21
N VAL A 756 29.80 37.89 12.44
CA VAL A 756 30.41 38.53 13.62
C VAL A 756 29.30 39.11 14.52
N GLY A 757 28.59 38.22 15.22
CA GLY A 757 27.54 38.60 16.19
C GLY A 757 26.13 38.06 15.85
N MET A 758 25.24 38.09 16.85
CA MET A 758 23.95 37.37 16.88
C MET A 758 22.93 37.82 15.82
N GLU A 759 22.91 39.09 15.44
CA GLU A 759 21.88 39.65 14.54
C GLU A 759 22.15 39.38 13.05
N GLY A 760 23.41 39.07 12.68
CA GLY A 760 23.78 38.77 11.28
C GLY A 760 23.50 37.33 10.84
N ALA A 761 23.44 36.38 11.78
CA ALA A 761 23.36 34.95 11.47
C ALA A 761 22.02 34.55 10.83
N SER A 762 20.89 35.10 11.31
CA SER A 762 19.56 34.80 10.77
C SER A 762 19.38 35.26 9.33
N HIS A 763 19.93 36.42 8.98
CA HIS A 763 19.91 36.91 7.61
C HIS A 763 20.77 36.06 6.66
N ILE A 764 21.73 35.28 7.18
CA ILE A 764 22.59 34.45 6.35
C ILE A 764 21.92 33.11 6.06
N TYR A 765 21.42 32.36 7.04
CA TYR A 765 20.85 31.03 6.77
C TYR A 765 19.41 31.06 6.23
N SER A 766 18.65 32.15 6.44
CA SER A 766 17.29 32.30 5.88
C SER A 766 17.27 32.84 4.44
N ALA A 767 18.41 33.25 3.91
CA ALA A 767 18.52 33.79 2.56
C ALA A 767 18.56 32.67 1.51
N ARG A 768 17.90 32.90 0.36
CA ARG A 768 17.65 31.92 -0.72
C ARG A 768 18.41 32.23 -2.02
N GLY A 769 19.36 33.16 -1.98
CA GLY A 769 20.08 33.72 -3.13
C GLY A 769 20.29 35.23 -3.02
N GLU A 770 19.50 35.89 -2.16
CA GLU A 770 19.49 37.35 -1.98
C GLU A 770 20.77 37.87 -1.32
N TRP A 771 21.42 37.07 -0.48
CA TRP A 771 22.66 37.47 0.17
C TRP A 771 23.79 37.55 -0.86
N ILE A 772 23.91 36.51 -1.70
CA ILE A 772 24.92 36.45 -2.76
C ILE A 772 24.75 37.57 -3.79
N LEU A 773 23.51 37.87 -4.19
CA LEU A 773 23.23 38.96 -5.12
C LEU A 773 23.59 40.34 -4.53
N ARG A 774 23.44 40.53 -3.21
CA ARG A 774 23.83 41.78 -2.53
C ARG A 774 25.35 41.88 -2.28
N ASP A 775 26.01 40.78 -1.91
CA ASP A 775 27.45 40.75 -1.60
C ASP A 775 28.33 41.04 -2.82
N MET A 776 27.96 40.51 -3.99
CA MET A 776 28.77 40.68 -5.22
C MET A 776 28.64 42.06 -5.90
N LYS A 777 28.02 43.05 -5.25
CA LYS A 777 27.93 44.47 -5.70
C LYS A 777 27.51 44.64 -7.17
N VAL A 778 26.54 43.87 -7.65
CA VAL A 778 25.98 43.99 -9.00
C VAL A 778 24.97 45.16 -9.06
N GLU A 779 25.45 46.41 -8.95
CA GLU A 779 24.65 47.61 -8.63
C GLU A 779 23.47 47.96 -9.57
N ILE A 780 23.35 47.38 -10.77
CA ILE A 780 22.30 47.76 -11.75
C ILE A 780 21.28 46.63 -12.01
N THR A 781 21.65 45.37 -11.73
CA THR A 781 20.84 44.18 -12.03
C THR A 781 20.16 43.58 -10.78
N ASN A 782 20.54 44.06 -9.58
CA ASN A 782 20.15 43.48 -8.29
C ASN A 782 18.64 43.44 -8.04
N GLU A 783 17.89 44.52 -8.25
CA GLU A 783 16.44 44.52 -7.95
C GLU A 783 15.66 43.53 -8.82
N LYS A 784 16.02 43.38 -10.09
CA LYS A 784 15.35 42.46 -11.02
C LYS A 784 15.71 40.99 -10.75
N LEU A 785 16.96 40.70 -10.40
CA LEU A 785 17.40 39.35 -10.05
C LEU A 785 16.83 38.91 -8.70
N LEU A 786 16.81 39.81 -7.71
CA LEU A 786 16.23 39.56 -6.39
C LEU A 786 14.77 39.12 -6.48
N ALA A 787 13.96 39.75 -7.34
CA ALA A 787 12.55 39.38 -7.52
C ALA A 787 12.33 37.90 -7.89
N HIS A 788 13.27 37.26 -8.58
CA HIS A 788 13.19 35.83 -8.97
C HIS A 788 13.58 34.87 -7.85
N VAL A 789 14.01 35.38 -6.69
CA VAL A 789 14.40 34.62 -5.50
C VAL A 789 13.49 34.95 -4.30
N THR A 790 13.12 36.21 -4.11
CA THR A 790 12.44 36.70 -2.90
C THR A 790 10.93 36.88 -3.07
N GLU A 791 10.45 37.21 -4.28
CA GLU A 791 9.03 37.50 -4.55
C GLU A 791 8.24 36.29 -5.07
N VAL A 792 8.89 35.13 -5.17
CA VAL A 792 8.30 33.87 -5.64
C VAL A 792 8.43 32.79 -4.56
N ASP A 793 7.50 31.84 -4.56
CA ASP A 793 7.59 30.66 -3.72
C ASP A 793 8.89 29.89 -4.02
N TYR A 794 9.40 29.17 -3.02
CA TYR A 794 10.71 28.53 -3.14
C TYR A 794 10.78 27.47 -4.25
N ASP A 795 9.73 26.66 -4.39
CA ASP A 795 9.56 25.69 -5.48
C ASP A 795 9.55 26.38 -6.85
N GLN A 796 8.82 27.48 -6.99
CA GLN A 796 8.82 28.28 -8.21
C GLN A 796 10.19 28.88 -8.49
N SER A 797 10.92 29.35 -7.47
CA SER A 797 12.29 29.83 -7.62
C SER A 797 13.21 28.74 -8.16
N LEU A 798 13.17 27.53 -7.57
CA LEU A 798 13.95 26.38 -8.05
C LEU A 798 13.63 26.05 -9.52
N LEU A 799 12.35 26.05 -9.90
CA LEU A 799 11.93 25.78 -11.29
C LEU A 799 12.43 26.85 -12.27
N VAL A 800 12.29 28.12 -11.91
CA VAL A 800 12.70 29.27 -12.74
C VAL A 800 14.22 29.27 -12.92
N TRP A 801 14.98 29.11 -11.83
CA TRP A 801 16.44 29.05 -11.87
C TRP A 801 16.95 27.81 -12.58
N HIS A 802 16.30 26.66 -12.44
CA HIS A 802 16.67 25.43 -13.15
C HIS A 802 16.53 25.59 -14.66
N ILE A 803 15.37 26.07 -15.11
CA ILE A 803 15.12 26.31 -16.54
C ILE A 803 16.08 27.38 -17.09
N ALA A 804 16.33 28.46 -16.35
CA ALA A 804 17.28 29.49 -16.75
C ALA A 804 18.71 28.92 -16.88
N THR A 805 19.15 28.12 -15.90
CA THR A 805 20.45 27.44 -15.92
C THR A 805 20.58 26.52 -17.13
N GLU A 806 19.54 25.76 -17.46
CA GLU A 806 19.55 24.86 -18.64
C GLU A 806 19.59 25.64 -19.95
N LEU A 807 18.81 26.74 -20.08
CA LEU A 807 18.84 27.60 -21.26
C LEU A 807 20.23 28.20 -21.49
N LEU A 808 20.88 28.69 -20.43
CA LEU A 808 22.22 29.29 -20.49
C LEU A 808 23.28 28.24 -20.80
N HIS A 809 23.23 27.09 -20.14
CA HIS A 809 24.18 26.00 -20.34
C HIS A 809 24.22 25.54 -21.80
N GLN A 810 23.07 25.47 -22.47
CA GLN A 810 22.96 25.01 -23.86
C GLN A 810 23.34 26.08 -24.89
N THR A 811 23.28 27.37 -24.53
CA THR A 811 23.47 28.48 -25.48
C THR A 811 24.87 29.08 -25.44
N GLU A 812 25.59 29.00 -24.32
CA GLU A 812 26.97 29.45 -24.26
C GLU A 812 27.96 28.51 -24.95
N GLU A 813 28.94 29.10 -25.64
CA GLU A 813 30.13 28.43 -26.16
C GLU A 813 31.20 28.33 -25.07
N ASP A 814 32.01 27.27 -25.10
CA ASP A 814 33.00 27.01 -24.06
C ASP A 814 34.08 28.10 -24.04
N THR A 815 34.06 28.91 -22.99
CA THR A 815 35.08 29.91 -22.66
C THR A 815 35.90 29.44 -21.45
N ALA A 816 36.99 30.17 -21.12
CA ALA A 816 38.09 29.79 -20.22
C ALA A 816 37.78 28.80 -19.06
N GLU A 817 38.76 27.94 -18.76
CA GLU A 817 38.71 26.78 -17.83
C GLU A 817 38.03 27.04 -16.46
N ARG A 818 38.19 28.24 -15.87
CA ARG A 818 37.54 28.62 -14.60
C ARG A 818 36.02 28.80 -14.73
N HIS A 819 35.53 29.26 -15.88
CA HIS A 819 34.09 29.36 -16.16
C HIS A 819 33.47 27.98 -16.42
N VAL A 820 34.23 27.05 -17.01
CA VAL A 820 33.81 25.65 -17.23
C VAL A 820 33.50 24.97 -15.91
N ARG A 821 34.37 25.10 -14.90
CA ARG A 821 34.15 24.49 -13.57
C ARG A 821 32.84 24.94 -12.91
N TYR A 822 32.58 26.26 -12.87
CA TYR A 822 31.34 26.77 -12.27
C TYR A 822 30.09 26.47 -13.11
N LYS A 823 30.23 26.39 -14.43
CA LYS A 823 29.16 26.00 -15.37
C LYS A 823 28.70 24.57 -15.11
N GLU A 824 29.64 23.63 -15.08
CA GLU A 824 29.36 22.21 -14.81
C GLU A 824 28.78 22.03 -13.39
N PHE A 825 29.41 22.63 -12.38
CA PHE A 825 28.91 22.61 -11.01
C PHE A 825 27.48 23.14 -10.89
N SER A 826 27.18 24.27 -11.52
CA SER A 826 25.84 24.88 -11.50
C SER A 826 24.80 23.94 -12.12
N LYS A 827 25.15 23.24 -13.21
CA LYS A 827 24.27 22.26 -13.83
C LYS A 827 24.04 21.05 -12.92
N THR A 828 25.11 20.46 -12.37
CA THR A 828 25.00 19.33 -11.44
C THR A 828 24.16 19.66 -10.23
N LEU A 829 24.37 20.84 -9.62
CA LEU A 829 23.64 21.25 -8.43
C LEU A 829 22.16 21.59 -8.75
N SER A 830 21.91 22.25 -9.88
CA SER A 830 20.56 22.52 -10.39
C SER A 830 19.76 21.23 -10.62
N GLU A 831 20.37 20.21 -11.25
CA GLU A 831 19.76 18.89 -11.43
C GLU A 831 19.51 18.17 -10.10
N TYR A 832 20.44 18.28 -9.14
CA TYR A 832 20.26 17.74 -7.80
C TYR A 832 19.09 18.38 -7.04
N MET A 833 18.96 19.71 -7.10
CA MET A 833 17.83 20.42 -6.48
C MET A 833 16.49 20.01 -7.11
N MET A 834 16.46 19.78 -8.42
CA MET A 834 15.28 19.24 -9.10
C MET A 834 14.98 17.79 -8.71
N TYR A 835 16.01 16.96 -8.53
CA TYR A 835 15.87 15.61 -7.98
C TYR A 835 15.21 15.66 -6.60
N LEU A 836 15.66 16.53 -5.71
CA LEU A 836 15.06 16.70 -4.38
C LEU A 836 13.58 17.09 -4.49
N LEU A 837 13.26 18.08 -5.32
CA LEU A 837 11.89 18.58 -5.49
C LEU A 837 10.92 17.51 -6.04
N ILE A 838 11.37 16.67 -6.98
CA ILE A 838 10.50 15.72 -7.69
C ILE A 838 10.49 14.33 -7.03
N VAL A 839 11.66 13.84 -6.64
CA VAL A 839 11.89 12.45 -6.19
C VAL A 839 11.91 12.33 -4.67
N GLN A 840 12.39 13.33 -3.93
CA GLN A 840 12.43 13.36 -2.46
C GLN A 840 11.57 14.50 -1.88
N PRO A 841 10.25 14.56 -2.18
CA PRO A 841 9.41 15.66 -1.75
C PRO A 841 9.31 15.77 -0.22
N SER A 842 9.57 14.69 0.54
CA SER A 842 9.56 14.73 2.01
C SER A 842 10.68 15.64 2.57
N LEU A 843 11.88 15.60 1.99
CA LEU A 843 13.01 16.50 2.35
C LEU A 843 12.77 17.95 1.92
N MET A 844 11.81 18.18 1.03
CA MET A 844 11.46 19.51 0.52
C MET A 844 10.12 20.02 1.04
N SER A 845 9.32 19.19 1.72
CA SER A 845 7.90 19.45 2.01
C SER A 845 7.65 20.64 2.93
N THR A 846 8.58 20.95 3.82
CA THR A 846 8.53 22.12 4.69
C THR A 846 8.84 23.42 3.94
N VAL A 847 9.50 23.30 2.78
CA VAL A 847 10.08 24.42 2.02
C VAL A 847 9.39 24.63 0.67
N ALA A 848 8.79 23.59 0.09
CA ALA A 848 8.21 23.55 -1.25
C ALA A 848 6.73 23.13 -1.22
N GLY A 849 5.89 23.86 -1.97
CA GLY A 849 4.50 23.47 -2.25
C GLY A 849 4.44 22.30 -3.23
N ILE A 850 3.29 21.61 -3.30
CA ILE A 850 3.09 20.48 -4.22
C ILE A 850 2.97 21.00 -5.67
N ASP A 851 4.10 21.30 -6.31
CA ASP A 851 4.17 22.02 -7.59
C ASP A 851 4.47 21.12 -8.81
N LYS A 852 4.24 19.80 -8.69
CA LYS A 852 4.28 18.87 -9.84
C LYS A 852 3.39 19.33 -11.00
N ILE A 853 2.32 20.07 -10.70
CA ILE A 853 1.40 20.64 -11.68
C ILE A 853 2.10 21.75 -12.46
N LYS A 854 2.68 22.76 -11.78
CA LYS A 854 3.38 23.87 -12.45
C LYS A 854 4.58 23.41 -13.28
N PHE A 855 5.32 22.39 -12.82
CA PHE A 855 6.39 21.78 -13.61
C PHE A 855 5.88 21.11 -14.89
N ARG A 856 4.76 20.36 -14.80
CA ARG A 856 4.12 19.76 -15.98
C ARG A 856 3.58 20.82 -16.95
N GLU A 857 3.06 21.93 -16.43
CA GLU A 857 2.59 23.07 -17.23
C GLU A 857 3.74 23.74 -17.98
N ALA A 858 4.89 23.98 -17.32
CA ALA A 858 6.09 24.51 -17.96
C ALA A 858 6.61 23.59 -19.08
N ILE A 859 6.65 22.27 -18.86
CA ILE A 859 7.01 21.28 -19.89
C ILE A 859 6.01 21.31 -21.05
N ALA A 860 4.71 21.41 -20.77
CA ALA A 860 3.68 21.47 -21.80
C ALA A 860 3.80 22.76 -22.62
N GLU A 861 4.10 23.89 -21.99
CA GLU A 861 4.35 25.18 -22.65
C GLU A 861 5.58 25.12 -23.58
N ALA A 862 6.71 24.61 -23.10
CA ALA A 862 7.91 24.43 -23.91
C ALA A 862 7.66 23.53 -25.13
N LYS A 863 6.91 22.43 -24.96
CA LYS A 863 6.50 21.55 -26.07
C LYS A 863 5.58 22.24 -27.08
N ARG A 864 4.69 23.14 -26.65
CA ARG A 864 3.83 23.93 -27.54
C ARG A 864 4.65 24.89 -28.39
N LEU A 865 5.58 25.61 -27.79
CA LEU A 865 6.49 26.51 -28.51
C LEU A 865 7.33 25.76 -29.53
N GLN A 866 7.87 24.60 -29.16
CA GLN A 866 8.63 23.76 -30.10
C GLN A 866 7.77 23.28 -31.28
N LYS A 867 6.50 22.94 -31.05
CA LYS A 867 5.56 22.57 -32.11
C LYS A 867 5.20 23.75 -33.02
N ALA A 868 4.97 24.94 -32.44
CA ALA A 868 4.68 26.16 -33.20
C ALA A 868 5.87 26.54 -34.10
N VAL A 869 7.10 26.42 -33.58
CA VAL A 869 8.34 26.63 -34.35
C VAL A 869 8.49 25.62 -35.49
N LYS A 870 8.10 24.36 -35.29
CA LYS A 870 8.12 23.34 -36.36
C LYS A 870 7.08 23.63 -37.45
N GLN A 871 5.99 24.30 -37.12
CA GLN A 871 4.94 24.70 -38.07
C GLN A 871 5.32 25.94 -38.88
N SER A 872 6.08 26.90 -38.31
CA SER A 872 6.52 28.10 -39.00
C SER A 872 7.70 27.89 -39.97
N GLN A 873 8.35 26.72 -39.96
CA GLN A 873 9.48 26.36 -40.83
C GLN A 873 9.11 25.45 -42.02
N VAL A 874 7.82 25.35 -42.39
CA VAL A 874 7.41 24.57 -43.58
C VAL A 874 7.37 25.46 -44.82
N SER A 875 8.54 25.59 -45.47
CA SER A 875 8.61 25.89 -46.91
C SER A 875 9.56 24.89 -47.58
N HIS A 876 8.97 24.12 -48.51
CA HIS A 876 9.57 23.17 -49.46
C HIS A 876 10.00 21.75 -49.01
N VAL A 877 9.13 20.81 -49.37
CA VAL A 877 9.43 19.50 -50.03
C VAL A 877 9.96 18.33 -49.18
N THR A 878 9.04 17.37 -49.00
CA THR A 878 9.18 15.91 -48.78
C THR A 878 10.27 15.38 -47.84
N HIS A 879 9.88 15.11 -46.58
CA HIS A 879 10.08 13.79 -45.96
C HIS A 879 9.04 13.61 -44.83
N ARG A 880 7.83 13.22 -45.22
CA ARG A 880 6.78 12.71 -44.32
C ARG A 880 6.99 11.20 -44.27
N TYR A 881 7.00 10.63 -43.06
CA TYR A 881 7.37 9.26 -42.69
C TYR A 881 8.84 9.08 -42.31
N LEU A 882 9.15 9.42 -41.05
CA LEU A 882 10.06 8.74 -40.12
C LEU A 882 10.31 9.70 -38.95
N TYR A 883 9.46 9.68 -37.91
CA TYR A 883 9.91 9.98 -36.54
C TYR A 883 8.80 9.61 -35.54
N GLN A 884 8.72 8.32 -35.26
CA GLN A 884 7.95 7.79 -34.14
C GLN A 884 8.89 7.72 -32.94
N ARG A 885 8.64 8.60 -31.95
CA ARG A 885 8.92 8.40 -30.52
C ARG A 885 10.21 7.63 -30.18
N LYS A 886 11.38 8.29 -30.23
CA LYS A 886 12.54 7.91 -29.41
C LYS A 886 13.40 9.14 -29.12
N TYR A 887 13.80 9.26 -27.85
CA TYR A 887 14.84 10.07 -27.22
C TYR A 887 15.38 11.31 -27.96
N VAL A 888 15.33 12.46 -27.27
CA VAL A 888 16.02 13.69 -27.65
C VAL A 888 17.52 13.46 -27.47
N GLU A 889 18.17 12.91 -28.49
CA GLU A 889 19.62 12.74 -28.57
C GLU A 889 20.13 13.39 -29.85
N ASP A 890 20.24 14.73 -29.82
CA ASP A 890 21.23 15.46 -30.61
C ASP A 890 21.49 16.82 -29.94
N SER A 891 22.72 17.05 -29.46
CA SER A 891 23.13 18.27 -28.73
C SER A 891 22.86 19.56 -29.53
N ARG A 892 22.93 19.48 -30.87
CA ARG A 892 22.63 20.59 -31.79
C ARG A 892 21.16 20.99 -31.79
N ASP A 893 20.24 20.04 -31.70
CA ASP A 893 18.80 20.29 -31.67
C ASP A 893 18.36 20.92 -30.34
N ALA A 894 18.96 20.50 -29.22
CA ALA A 894 18.73 21.09 -27.91
C ALA A 894 19.22 22.55 -27.85
N LYS A 895 20.42 22.85 -28.38
CA LYS A 895 20.95 24.21 -28.50
C LYS A 895 20.05 25.10 -29.36
N MET A 896 19.63 24.63 -30.54
CA MET A 896 18.71 25.39 -31.41
C MET A 896 17.35 25.62 -30.76
N ALA A 897 16.81 24.65 -30.00
CA ALA A 897 15.54 24.80 -29.30
C ALA A 897 15.65 25.84 -28.16
N CYS A 898 16.71 25.78 -27.34
CA CYS A 898 16.93 26.72 -26.25
C CYS A 898 17.13 28.15 -26.76
N GLN A 899 17.92 28.31 -27.83
CA GLN A 899 18.14 29.62 -28.46
C GLN A 899 16.83 30.22 -28.98
N LYS A 900 16.00 29.42 -29.64
CA LYS A 900 14.68 29.86 -30.13
C LYS A 900 13.71 30.21 -29.00
N ILE A 901 13.77 29.52 -27.87
CA ILE A 901 12.98 29.88 -26.67
C ILE A 901 13.42 31.26 -26.18
N LEU A 902 14.73 31.50 -26.06
CA LEU A 902 15.28 32.81 -25.68
C LEU A 902 14.84 33.95 -26.63
N ASP A 903 14.81 33.65 -27.92
CA ASP A 903 14.45 34.61 -28.97
C ASP A 903 12.94 34.88 -29.05
N SER A 904 12.10 33.86 -28.87
CA SER A 904 10.63 33.97 -29.05
C SER A 904 9.96 34.99 -28.13
N TYR A 905 10.54 35.20 -26.95
CA TYR A 905 10.04 36.17 -25.97
C TYR A 905 10.64 37.58 -26.14
N LYS A 906 11.55 37.82 -27.10
CA LYS A 906 12.05 39.18 -27.42
C LYS A 906 10.92 40.07 -27.97
N GLU A 907 10.01 39.52 -28.76
CA GLU A 907 8.87 40.27 -29.34
C GLU A 907 7.82 40.66 -28.29
N VAL A 908 7.57 39.78 -27.32
CA VAL A 908 6.63 40.00 -26.21
C VAL A 908 7.15 41.06 -25.23
N GLU A 909 8.46 41.07 -24.97
CA GLU A 909 9.14 42.06 -24.13
C GLU A 909 9.04 43.48 -24.73
N GLN A 910 9.22 43.61 -26.04
CA GLN A 910 9.11 44.89 -26.75
C GLN A 910 7.68 45.47 -26.70
N ARG A 911 6.66 44.60 -26.72
CA ARG A 911 5.23 44.96 -26.63
C ARG A 911 4.80 45.39 -25.22
N ASN A 912 5.47 44.88 -24.18
CA ASN A 912 5.09 45.04 -22.78
C ASN A 912 5.90 46.09 -22.00
N LYS A 913 6.88 46.78 -22.61
CA LYS A 913 7.58 47.93 -21.98
C LYS A 913 6.63 49.04 -21.49
N ASN A 914 5.42 49.12 -22.05
CA ASN A 914 4.40 50.10 -21.68
C ASN A 914 3.40 49.62 -20.60
N ALA A 915 3.49 48.35 -20.16
CA ALA A 915 2.62 47.77 -19.14
C ALA A 915 3.41 47.52 -17.85
N LYS A 916 3.61 48.55 -17.02
CA LYS A 916 4.07 48.35 -15.63
C LYS A 916 3.01 47.54 -14.89
N GLY A 917 3.29 46.26 -14.63
CA GLY A 917 2.54 45.47 -13.64
C GLY A 917 2.05 44.08 -14.05
N TYR A 918 2.34 43.56 -15.25
CA TYR A 918 1.89 42.22 -15.62
C TYR A 918 2.93 41.14 -15.24
N LYS A 919 2.86 40.62 -14.00
CA LYS A 919 3.56 39.37 -13.62
C LYS A 919 2.89 38.21 -14.36
N SER A 920 3.48 37.74 -15.46
CA SER A 920 2.95 36.57 -16.17
C SER A 920 2.99 35.33 -15.27
N LYS A 921 1.90 34.55 -15.25
CA LYS A 921 1.83 33.26 -14.52
C LYS A 921 2.70 32.14 -15.12
N SER A 922 3.31 32.34 -16.30
CA SER A 922 4.18 31.35 -16.94
C SER A 922 5.57 31.31 -16.29
N ILE A 923 5.97 30.13 -15.82
CA ILE A 923 7.33 29.84 -15.30
C ILE A 923 8.36 29.97 -16.43
N LEU A 924 8.04 29.52 -17.64
CA LEU A 924 8.97 29.55 -18.77
C LEU A 924 9.30 31.00 -19.17
N PHE A 925 8.32 31.90 -19.13
CA PHE A 925 8.54 33.32 -19.34
C PHE A 925 9.47 33.92 -18.28
N GLN A 926 9.23 33.62 -16.99
CA GLN A 926 10.07 34.11 -15.89
C GLN A 926 11.51 33.59 -16.00
N ALA A 927 11.69 32.30 -16.31
CA ALA A 927 13.00 31.69 -16.51
C ALA A 927 13.77 32.33 -17.67
N ASN A 928 13.08 32.64 -18.78
CA ASN A 928 13.68 33.34 -19.90
C ASN A 928 14.10 34.77 -19.53
N MET A 929 13.29 35.50 -18.76
CA MET A 929 13.66 36.83 -18.27
C MET A 929 14.89 36.76 -17.36
N LEU A 930 14.93 35.80 -16.44
CA LEU A 930 16.09 35.56 -15.58
C LEU A 930 17.36 35.25 -16.40
N ALA A 931 17.27 34.36 -17.39
CA ALA A 931 18.40 34.00 -18.25
C ALA A 931 18.99 35.23 -18.98
N LYS A 932 18.13 36.12 -19.50
CA LYS A 932 18.56 37.38 -20.15
C LYS A 932 19.25 38.34 -19.18
N GLU A 933 18.75 38.46 -17.94
CA GLU A 933 19.39 39.30 -16.92
C GLU A 933 20.78 38.73 -16.51
N LEU A 934 20.92 37.41 -16.43
CA LEU A 934 22.19 36.74 -16.16
C LEU A 934 23.20 36.92 -17.31
N GLN A 935 22.77 36.83 -18.58
CA GLN A 935 23.63 37.12 -19.73
C GLN A 935 24.19 38.55 -19.74
N ARG A 936 23.49 39.52 -19.13
CA ARG A 936 24.01 40.90 -19.00
C ARG A 936 25.17 41.00 -18.02
N ILE A 937 25.27 40.10 -17.05
CA ILE A 937 26.40 40.03 -16.10
C ILE A 937 27.66 39.56 -16.84
N GLN A 938 27.52 38.57 -17.74
CA GLN A 938 28.64 38.03 -18.52
C GLN A 938 29.36 39.08 -19.37
N ASN A 939 28.66 40.13 -19.81
CA ASN A 939 29.19 41.18 -20.68
C ASN A 939 29.85 42.35 -19.93
N ARG A 940 30.06 42.25 -18.61
CA ARG A 940 30.71 43.31 -17.82
C ARG A 940 32.23 43.16 -17.76
N GLU A 941 32.92 44.29 -17.65
CA GLU A 941 34.38 44.39 -17.50
C GLU A 941 34.88 44.15 -16.05
N ASP A 942 33.98 43.96 -15.08
CA ASP A 942 34.28 43.86 -13.63
C ASP A 942 34.84 42.49 -13.18
N GLY A 943 35.05 41.56 -14.11
CA GLY A 943 35.76 40.30 -13.87
C GLY A 943 34.99 39.24 -13.06
N VAL A 944 33.71 39.49 -12.71
CA VAL A 944 32.84 38.52 -12.05
C VAL A 944 32.10 37.69 -13.11
N GLY A 945 32.40 36.39 -13.18
CA GLY A 945 31.76 35.49 -14.15
C GLY A 945 30.28 35.21 -13.81
N MET A 946 29.41 35.21 -14.82
CA MET A 946 27.98 34.84 -14.66
C MET A 946 27.82 33.50 -13.93
N TRP A 947 28.56 32.48 -14.33
CA TRP A 947 28.52 31.15 -13.70
C TRP A 947 29.00 31.12 -12.25
N GLU A 948 29.86 32.07 -11.83
CA GLU A 948 30.24 32.21 -10.43
C GLU A 948 29.07 32.75 -9.60
N VAL A 949 28.23 33.62 -10.17
CA VAL A 949 26.99 34.07 -9.51
C VAL A 949 25.99 32.94 -9.41
N VAL A 950 25.76 32.23 -10.52
CA VAL A 950 24.78 31.13 -10.59
C VAL A 950 25.16 30.00 -9.63
N SER A 951 26.44 29.60 -9.57
CA SER A 951 26.90 28.53 -8.68
C SER A 951 26.66 28.88 -7.21
N LYS A 952 26.98 30.10 -6.79
CA LYS A 952 26.80 30.56 -5.41
C LYS A 952 25.34 30.68 -5.01
N VAL A 953 24.47 31.16 -5.91
CA VAL A 953 23.02 31.20 -5.65
C VAL A 953 22.47 29.77 -5.45
N TRP A 954 22.90 28.81 -6.27
CA TRP A 954 22.50 27.41 -6.08
C TRP A 954 22.98 26.83 -4.75
N VAL A 955 24.21 27.14 -4.30
CA VAL A 955 24.71 26.74 -2.97
C VAL A 955 23.86 27.37 -1.86
N GLU A 956 23.48 28.63 -2.00
CA GLU A 956 22.62 29.32 -1.03
C GLU A 956 21.23 28.69 -0.94
N MET A 957 20.61 28.36 -2.09
CA MET A 957 19.35 27.61 -2.14
C MET A 957 19.49 26.23 -1.48
N LEU A 958 20.57 25.49 -1.74
CA LEU A 958 20.81 24.19 -1.08
C LEU A 958 20.94 24.34 0.44
N CYS A 959 21.67 25.35 0.92
CA CYS A 959 21.80 25.65 2.35
C CYS A 959 20.46 26.02 2.99
N TYR A 960 19.63 26.77 2.27
CA TYR A 960 18.28 27.13 2.71
C TYR A 960 17.40 25.87 2.84
N ALA A 961 17.38 24.99 1.82
CA ALA A 961 16.66 23.72 1.91
C ALA A 961 17.16 22.84 3.07
N ALA A 962 18.48 22.73 3.26
CA ALA A 962 19.07 21.92 4.32
C ALA A 962 18.71 22.42 5.73
N THR A 963 18.57 23.73 5.94
CA THR A 963 18.26 24.31 7.27
C THR A 963 16.76 24.37 7.57
N HIS A 964 15.91 24.34 6.54
CA HIS A 964 14.45 24.44 6.68
C HIS A 964 13.74 23.10 6.46
N CYS A 965 14.47 22.04 6.12
CA CYS A 965 13.98 20.66 6.13
C CYS A 965 13.82 20.18 7.59
N ASP A 966 12.71 19.47 7.86
CA ASP A 966 12.46 18.89 9.19
C ASP A 966 13.60 17.93 9.56
N SER A 967 14.17 18.11 10.75
CA SER A 967 15.26 17.29 11.31
C SER A 967 14.92 15.80 11.31
N LYS A 968 13.63 15.46 11.47
CA LYS A 968 13.14 14.07 11.37
C LYS A 968 13.31 13.50 9.96
N GLN A 969 13.12 14.31 8.92
CA GLN A 969 13.27 13.87 7.53
C GLN A 969 14.75 13.65 7.18
N HIS A 970 15.64 14.50 7.68
CA HIS A 970 17.09 14.27 7.59
C HIS A 970 17.49 12.93 8.22
N ALA A 971 17.01 12.67 9.44
CA ALA A 971 17.28 11.43 10.14
C ALA A 971 16.65 10.20 9.46
N ALA A 972 15.41 10.31 8.94
CA ALA A 972 14.72 9.23 8.24
C ALA A 972 15.45 8.84 6.95
N GLN A 973 16.02 9.82 6.23
CA GLN A 973 16.73 9.55 4.98
C GLN A 973 17.99 8.70 5.19
N LEU A 974 18.64 8.75 6.36
CA LEU A 974 19.86 7.98 6.63
C LEU A 974 19.69 6.47 6.44
N ASN A 975 18.47 5.93 6.60
CA ASN A 975 18.21 4.52 6.32
C ASN A 975 18.38 4.15 4.83
N ARG A 976 18.18 5.12 3.93
CA ARG A 976 18.34 4.96 2.47
C ARG A 976 19.75 5.36 1.98
N GLY A 977 20.63 5.76 2.90
CA GLY A 977 21.94 6.36 2.64
C GLY A 977 21.94 7.86 2.94
N GLY A 978 23.13 8.44 3.11
CA GLY A 978 23.29 9.89 3.24
C GLY A 978 23.13 10.59 1.89
N GLU A 979 22.23 11.56 1.79
CA GLU A 979 22.13 12.48 0.64
C GLU A 979 23.02 13.71 0.86
N LEU A 980 23.45 14.40 -0.21
CA LEU A 980 24.27 15.62 -0.12
C LEU A 980 23.66 16.66 0.84
N ILE A 981 22.33 16.84 0.82
CA ILE A 981 21.64 17.76 1.73
C ILE A 981 21.89 17.45 3.23
N ASN A 982 22.11 16.18 3.61
CA ASN A 982 22.43 15.80 4.99
C ASN A 982 23.84 16.25 5.40
N PHE A 983 24.79 16.18 4.47
CA PHE A 983 26.15 16.69 4.68
C PHE A 983 26.14 18.21 4.80
N VAL A 984 25.37 18.90 3.96
CA VAL A 984 25.22 20.37 4.05
C VAL A 984 24.51 20.77 5.35
N TRP A 985 23.49 20.03 5.78
CA TRP A 985 22.81 20.26 7.06
C TRP A 985 23.76 20.19 8.26
N LEU A 986 24.57 19.12 8.37
CA LEU A 986 25.58 19.04 9.44
C LEU A 986 26.68 20.10 9.28
N LEU A 987 27.16 20.36 8.06
CA LEU A 987 28.18 21.39 7.82
C LEU A 987 27.70 22.77 8.31
N MET A 988 26.47 23.13 7.98
CA MET A 988 25.82 24.36 8.44
C MET A 988 25.74 24.40 9.97
N ALA A 989 25.43 23.27 10.63
CA ALA A 989 25.45 23.17 12.10
C ALA A 989 26.84 23.38 12.71
N HIS A 990 27.91 22.84 12.10
CA HIS A 990 29.28 23.06 12.58
C HIS A 990 29.75 24.50 12.46
N PHE A 991 29.27 25.23 11.44
CA PHE A 991 29.52 26.66 11.27
C PHE A 991 28.58 27.56 12.09
N GLY A 992 27.60 26.99 12.81
CA GLY A 992 26.63 27.74 13.63
C GLY A 992 25.59 28.48 12.79
N LEU A 993 25.28 27.98 11.59
CA LEU A 993 24.33 28.58 10.65
C LEU A 993 23.00 27.80 10.71
N GLY A 994 22.07 28.26 11.56
CA GLY A 994 20.73 27.67 11.68
C GLY A 994 19.92 28.26 12.84
N GLU A 995 18.61 28.03 12.85
CA GLU A 995 17.71 28.58 13.89
C GLU A 995 18.06 28.08 15.30
N GLN A 996 18.56 26.85 15.40
CA GLN A 996 18.91 26.15 16.64
C GLN A 996 20.11 26.77 17.39
N PHE A 997 20.80 27.74 16.78
CA PHE A 997 21.95 28.45 17.37
C PHE A 997 21.60 29.88 17.83
N ARG A 998 20.32 30.26 17.83
CA ARG A 998 19.85 31.52 18.41
C ARG A 998 20.06 31.52 19.93
N THR A 999 20.78 32.53 20.42
CA THR A 999 20.74 32.89 21.84
C THR A 999 19.47 33.70 22.07
N THR A 1000 18.58 33.25 22.96
CA THR A 1000 17.44 34.08 23.37
C THR A 1000 17.99 35.37 23.99
N LYS A 1001 17.36 36.52 23.70
CA LYS A 1001 17.69 37.82 24.34
C LYS A 1001 17.67 37.76 25.88
N GLU A 1002 17.17 36.68 26.47
CA GLU A 1002 17.18 36.38 27.90
C GLU A 1002 18.58 36.15 28.49
N ASP A 1003 19.60 35.88 27.67
CA ASP A 1003 20.99 35.75 28.14
C ASP A 1003 21.64 37.10 28.54
N SER A 1004 20.87 38.19 28.47
CA SER A 1004 21.22 39.49 29.06
C SER A 1004 21.07 39.46 30.58
N ARG A 1005 22.11 38.93 31.23
CA ARG A 1005 22.33 38.85 32.69
C ARG A 1005 22.03 40.18 33.38
N ALA A 1006 21.23 40.14 34.45
CA ALA A 1006 21.06 41.27 35.36
C ALA A 1006 22.30 41.46 36.26
N ARG A 1007 22.66 42.71 36.59
CA ARG A 1007 23.63 43.04 37.64
C ARG A 1007 23.00 44.02 38.61
N LEU A 1008 23.11 43.76 39.91
CA LEU A 1008 22.73 44.72 40.95
C LEU A 1008 23.68 45.93 40.90
N ILE A 1009 23.16 47.14 40.73
CA ILE A 1009 23.92 48.38 40.93
C ILE A 1009 23.52 48.94 42.29
N LEU A 1010 24.52 49.26 43.11
CA LEU A 1010 24.34 49.93 44.39
C LEU A 1010 24.02 51.40 44.15
N ASP A 1011 22.92 51.88 44.72
CA ASP A 1011 22.60 53.31 44.73
C ASP A 1011 23.59 53.99 45.70
N LYS A 1012 24.59 54.70 45.17
CA LYS A 1012 25.51 55.49 45.98
C LYS A 1012 24.82 56.81 46.35
N THR A 1013 23.96 56.79 47.35
CA THR A 1013 23.57 58.02 48.04
C THR A 1013 24.42 58.21 49.29
N THR A 1014 25.61 58.77 49.13
CA THR A 1014 26.29 59.62 50.13
C THR A 1014 27.52 60.27 49.46
N THR A 1015 27.32 61.38 48.78
CA THR A 1015 28.34 62.43 48.71
C THR A 1015 28.22 63.24 50.00
N SER A 1016 28.96 62.84 51.03
CA SER A 1016 29.31 63.77 52.11
C SER A 1016 30.44 64.65 51.61
N CYS A 1017 30.22 65.97 51.66
CA CYS A 1017 31.27 66.98 51.67
C CYS A 1017 32.41 66.57 52.62
N LEU A 1018 33.66 66.75 52.18
CA LEU A 1018 34.73 67.50 52.86
C LEU A 1018 36.10 67.18 52.21
N VAL A 1019 36.67 68.26 51.64
CA VAL A 1019 38.07 68.57 51.26
C VAL A 1019 38.84 67.57 50.40
#